data_AF-A0A2W5NSJ1-F1
#
_entry.id   AF-A0A2W5NSJ1-F1
#
_cell.length_a   1.000
_cell.length_b   1.000
_cell.length_c   1.000
_cell.angle_alpha   90.00
_cell.angle_beta   90.00
_cell.angle_gamma   90.00
#
_symmetry.space_group_name_H-M   'P 1'
#
loop_
_entity.id
_entity.type
_entity.pdbx_description
1 polymer ?
#
loop_
_entity_poly.entity_id
_entity_poly.type
_entity_poly.pdbx_seq_one_letter_code
_entity_poly.pdbx_strand_id
1 'polypeptide(L)'
;MSDLGARAAKVWKSARFRIVFWAALTGVLLGVTGAALPLEDVLVNGRTWLRMHPSNGEIVMVLQDGKTLEELEVLDVTRADDALVIRNLQGAGVKRVFIDRFLNDHEKDQGRAQFLEALKAFPNRVFLGAMPAKDGPRGNYAAAMPSRAFLENAQPVSLLALEHPFNLSTSFPFASNSRIGVIPSMAAKIAGVSRSTERVFRPDYAIDYTTFPTVSYVDVLKGRFDPATIRGKDVIIAPSAEVYHDLHTLPAQGYAPGAFFHAIAAETLKEGVPLELGWLPAFLVVLGVILTGLGRGRVLDVYRFSGLVAVLIVAPLALDHFRMQVDIVPAIAMAAVAVFRMRNLDRVEVAGETNSGSGLPSVQVLRKYDAVSSRILVALQIRNYGAIIGSFAEHVEGQVANEIVRRIRISDSEVTVYHEGGMFMWLSTIRSTFDLFENLEGLHRIVQNGIQVGGLDIDLSFNCGIDSEFDRPVSSRVASAMQSAEEAVRNDELVYKFDSRKHEAQWEISLLTQLDRAIDNGEVWVAYQPKLDVGSNRVTGAEALVRWTHPERGPISPDKFIRIAEEFHRIERITRFVIDDAVRSAVELRRHGFDMTMSVNISAQLLRNPGLPGMIAEILATYGLPADRLILEITETDRLDRSSRTFQMLQKLVQSGIHLSIDDFGTGNATIDYLRYLPATEVKIDKVFIQAMEGNKEDLLLVQSIIEMAHSQDRTVVAEGVETQAALEILRAMQCDAIQGYYVSRPVPFRDLLTQIVGRESRQTG
;
A
#
# COMPACT_ATOMS: atom_id res chain seq x y z
N MET A 1 1.39 19.93 10.70
CA MET A 1 1.36 18.53 10.16
C MET A 1 0.85 18.44 8.72
N SER A 2 0.14 19.45 8.18
CA SER A 2 -0.46 19.45 6.83
C SER A 2 0.50 19.14 5.67
N ASP A 3 1.64 19.84 5.57
CA ASP A 3 2.60 19.67 4.46
C ASP A 3 3.18 18.24 4.39
N LEU A 4 3.46 17.61 5.53
CA LEU A 4 3.89 16.21 5.59
C LEU A 4 2.85 15.24 5.00
N GLY A 5 1.56 15.46 5.28
CA GLY A 5 0.46 14.68 4.67
C GLY A 5 0.37 14.86 3.16
N ALA A 6 0.45 16.11 2.68
CA ALA A 6 0.43 16.41 1.25
C ALA A 6 1.63 15.80 0.50
N ARG A 7 2.84 15.89 1.06
CA ARG A 7 4.06 15.26 0.52
C ARG A 7 3.94 13.73 0.52
N ALA A 8 3.46 13.12 1.60
CA ALA A 8 3.25 11.68 1.68
C ALA A 8 2.25 11.18 0.62
N ALA A 9 1.13 11.88 0.44
CA ALA A 9 0.14 11.56 -0.60
C ALA A 9 0.73 11.70 -2.02
N LYS A 10 1.56 12.72 -2.27
CA LYS A 10 2.26 12.90 -3.57
C LYS A 10 3.27 11.78 -3.85
N VAL A 11 4.00 11.32 -2.83
CA VAL A 11 4.94 10.19 -2.94
C VAL A 11 4.19 8.87 -3.16
N TRP A 12 3.09 8.62 -2.42
CA TRP A 12 2.30 7.39 -2.54
C TRP A 12 1.66 7.19 -3.92
N LYS A 13 1.35 8.27 -4.66
CA LYS A 13 0.87 8.18 -6.04
C LYS A 13 1.89 7.49 -6.98
N SER A 14 3.19 7.62 -6.72
CA SER A 14 4.24 6.99 -7.54
C SER A 14 4.12 5.47 -7.56
N ALA A 15 4.01 4.89 -8.75
CA ALA A 15 4.03 3.43 -8.93
C ALA A 15 5.36 2.83 -8.48
N ARG A 16 6.49 3.47 -8.81
CA ARG A 16 7.83 3.04 -8.40
C ARG A 16 7.99 3.04 -6.87
N PHE A 17 7.47 4.06 -6.17
CA PHE A 17 7.49 4.08 -4.70
C PHE A 17 6.67 2.94 -4.09
N ARG A 18 5.45 2.71 -4.57
CA ARG A 18 4.60 1.60 -4.10
C ARG A 18 5.26 0.24 -4.31
N ILE A 19 5.98 0.04 -5.42
CA ILE A 19 6.75 -1.20 -5.66
C ILE A 19 7.83 -1.39 -4.60
N VAL A 20 8.64 -0.36 -4.30
CA VAL A 20 9.68 -0.45 -3.26
C VAL A 20 9.09 -0.69 -1.88
N PHE A 21 7.99 -0.01 -1.54
CA PHE A 21 7.29 -0.20 -0.26
C PHE A 21 6.83 -1.64 -0.05
N TRP A 22 6.12 -2.23 -1.04
CA TRP A 22 5.65 -3.61 -0.92
C TRP A 22 6.79 -4.63 -0.92
N ALA A 23 7.84 -4.42 -1.73
CA ALA A 23 9.02 -5.28 -1.74
C ALA A 23 9.77 -5.27 -0.39
N ALA A 24 9.94 -4.08 0.21
CA ALA A 24 10.53 -3.93 1.54
C ALA A 24 9.68 -4.60 2.63
N LEU A 25 8.36 -4.44 2.57
CA LEU A 25 7.44 -5.09 3.51
C LEU A 25 7.51 -6.63 3.41
N THR A 26 7.59 -7.20 2.19
CA THR A 26 7.81 -8.65 2.00
C THR A 26 9.11 -9.13 2.65
N GLY A 27 10.22 -8.40 2.46
CA GLY A 27 11.49 -8.73 3.11
C GLY A 27 11.42 -8.66 4.64
N VAL A 28 10.85 -7.59 5.21
CA VAL A 28 10.68 -7.44 6.66
C VAL A 28 9.80 -8.56 7.23
N LEU A 29 8.68 -8.91 6.58
CA LEU A 29 7.80 -10.00 7.03
C LEU A 29 8.55 -11.34 7.08
N LEU A 30 9.32 -11.67 6.04
CA LEU A 30 10.10 -12.91 5.99
C LEU A 30 11.22 -12.94 7.05
N GLY A 31 11.91 -11.83 7.27
CA GLY A 31 12.99 -11.72 8.27
C GLY A 31 12.49 -11.73 9.71
N VAL A 32 11.34 -11.11 10.00
CA VAL A 32 10.76 -11.05 11.37
C VAL A 32 10.02 -12.34 11.74
N THR A 33 9.34 -13.00 10.79
CA THR A 33 8.61 -14.25 11.08
C THR A 33 9.50 -15.49 11.11
N GLY A 34 10.73 -15.42 10.58
CA GLY A 34 11.58 -16.60 10.39
C GLY A 34 11.09 -17.56 9.29
N ALA A 35 10.02 -17.22 8.55
CA ALA A 35 9.48 -18.07 7.49
C ALA A 35 10.47 -18.33 6.33
N ALA A 36 11.53 -17.52 6.23
CA ALA A 36 12.63 -17.71 5.29
C ALA A 36 13.67 -18.77 5.71
N LEU A 37 13.75 -19.13 7.00
CA LEU A 37 14.82 -19.99 7.56
C LEU A 37 15.09 -21.28 6.78
N PRO A 38 14.10 -22.14 6.42
CA PRO A 38 14.39 -23.36 5.65
C PRO A 38 15.04 -23.12 4.29
N LEU A 39 14.78 -21.99 3.64
CA LEU A 39 15.44 -21.62 2.38
C LEU A 39 16.81 -20.99 2.63
N GLU A 40 16.99 -20.33 3.78
CA GLU A 40 18.28 -19.81 4.24
C GLU A 40 19.25 -20.95 4.55
N ASP A 41 18.82 -21.96 5.31
CA ASP A 41 19.62 -23.14 5.62
C ASP A 41 20.07 -23.88 4.35
N VAL A 42 19.22 -23.97 3.32
CA VAL A 42 19.61 -24.52 2.00
C VAL A 42 20.71 -23.70 1.32
N LEU A 43 20.63 -22.36 1.37
CA LEU A 43 21.68 -21.49 0.81
C LEU A 43 22.97 -21.48 1.64
N VAL A 44 22.87 -21.58 2.97
CA VAL A 44 24.02 -21.78 3.87
C VAL A 44 24.69 -23.11 3.54
N ASN A 45 23.93 -24.20 3.41
CA ASN A 45 24.49 -25.53 3.16
C ASN A 45 25.18 -25.61 1.78
N GLY A 46 24.67 -24.90 0.77
CA GLY A 46 25.37 -24.72 -0.51
C GLY A 46 26.69 -23.93 -0.40
N ARG A 47 26.72 -22.87 0.43
CA ARG A 47 27.96 -22.10 0.72
C ARG A 47 28.97 -22.91 1.55
N THR A 48 28.51 -23.74 2.47
CA THR A 48 29.30 -24.68 3.27
C THR A 48 29.98 -25.72 2.38
N TRP A 49 29.24 -26.36 1.46
CA TRP A 49 29.80 -27.33 0.53
C TRP A 49 30.95 -26.75 -0.33
N LEU A 50 30.86 -25.48 -0.73
CA LEU A 50 31.91 -24.78 -1.49
C LEU A 50 33.16 -24.43 -0.67
N ARG A 51 33.12 -24.56 0.67
CA ARG A 51 34.22 -24.21 1.58
C ARG A 51 34.86 -25.41 2.28
N MET A 52 34.42 -26.64 1.98
CA MET A 52 34.82 -27.87 2.66
C MET A 52 36.34 -27.99 2.86
N HIS A 53 36.78 -28.25 4.09
CA HIS A 53 38.19 -28.38 4.47
C HIS A 53 38.38 -29.42 5.59
N PRO A 54 39.56 -30.05 5.71
CA PRO A 54 39.84 -30.99 6.80
C PRO A 54 39.92 -30.30 8.16
N SER A 55 39.75 -31.09 9.22
CA SER A 55 40.09 -30.74 10.60
C SER A 55 41.60 -30.58 10.78
N ASN A 56 42.01 -29.67 11.67
CA ASN A 56 43.38 -29.53 12.17
C ASN A 56 43.86 -30.72 13.03
N GLY A 57 42.94 -31.60 13.43
CA GLY A 57 43.26 -32.84 14.14
C GLY A 57 43.79 -32.67 15.56
N GLU A 58 43.60 -31.51 16.21
CA GLU A 58 43.88 -31.33 17.65
C GLU A 58 42.87 -32.05 18.57
N ILE A 59 41.72 -32.45 18.03
CA ILE A 59 40.66 -33.18 18.72
C ILE A 59 40.67 -34.62 18.21
N VAL A 60 40.53 -35.60 19.10
CA VAL A 60 40.49 -37.03 18.79
C VAL A 60 39.18 -37.63 19.26
N MET A 61 38.52 -38.39 18.38
CA MET A 61 37.25 -39.04 18.68
C MET A 61 37.51 -40.49 19.12
N VAL A 62 37.10 -40.84 20.33
CA VAL A 62 37.14 -42.21 20.86
C VAL A 62 35.72 -42.77 20.80
N LEU A 63 35.47 -43.58 19.78
CA LEU A 63 34.13 -43.94 19.32
C LEU A 63 33.67 -45.29 19.88
N GLN A 64 32.51 -45.32 20.53
CA GLN A 64 31.79 -46.54 20.89
C GLN A 64 31.00 -47.00 19.66
N ASP A 65 31.76 -47.60 18.75
CA ASP A 65 31.34 -48.13 17.46
C ASP A 65 30.75 -49.54 17.55
N GLY A 66 30.23 -50.07 16.44
CA GLY A 66 29.73 -51.45 16.37
C GLY A 66 30.79 -52.46 16.80
N LYS A 67 32.04 -52.26 16.37
CA LYS A 67 33.21 -53.04 16.81
C LYS A 67 33.33 -53.10 18.34
N THR A 68 33.09 -52.00 19.05
CA THR A 68 33.15 -51.96 20.52
C THR A 68 32.09 -52.82 21.18
N LEU A 69 30.86 -52.81 20.67
CA LEU A 69 29.77 -53.65 21.20
C LEU A 69 29.99 -55.13 20.86
N GLU A 70 30.43 -55.42 19.63
CA GLU A 70 30.76 -56.77 19.15
C GLU A 70 31.94 -57.40 19.92
N GLU A 71 33.07 -56.69 20.06
CA GLU A 71 34.28 -57.21 20.74
C GLU A 71 34.19 -57.31 22.28
N LEU A 72 33.05 -56.90 22.85
CA LEU A 72 32.75 -56.98 24.29
C LEU A 72 31.50 -57.81 24.59
N GLU A 73 30.71 -58.17 23.58
CA GLU A 73 29.42 -58.88 23.72
C GLU A 73 28.41 -58.15 24.65
N VAL A 74 28.40 -56.80 24.62
CA VAL A 74 27.53 -55.95 25.46
C VAL A 74 26.63 -55.03 24.65
N LEU A 75 25.54 -54.56 25.28
CA LEU A 75 24.63 -53.54 24.73
C LEU A 75 25.08 -52.09 25.04
N ASP A 76 25.85 -51.88 26.11
CA ASP A 76 26.54 -50.63 26.45
C ASP A 76 27.74 -50.94 27.37
N VAL A 77 28.69 -50.03 27.49
CA VAL A 77 29.92 -50.18 28.28
C VAL A 77 29.70 -49.88 29.76
N THR A 78 30.47 -50.52 30.64
CA THR A 78 30.38 -50.31 32.09
C THR A 78 31.25 -49.15 32.58
N ARG A 79 31.06 -48.72 33.83
CA ARG A 79 31.96 -47.75 34.49
C ARG A 79 33.36 -48.33 34.74
N ALA A 80 33.52 -49.66 34.79
CA ALA A 80 34.82 -50.30 34.85
C ALA A 80 35.61 -50.09 33.55
N ASP A 81 34.92 -50.19 32.40
CA ASP A 81 35.53 -49.97 31.09
C ASP A 81 35.95 -48.52 30.92
N ASP A 82 35.08 -47.56 31.28
CA ASP A 82 35.42 -46.14 31.23
C ASP A 82 36.59 -45.78 32.16
N ALA A 83 36.67 -46.43 33.33
CA ALA A 83 37.78 -46.25 34.25
C ALA A 83 39.12 -46.69 33.63
N LEU A 84 39.11 -47.80 32.89
CA LEU A 84 40.29 -48.32 32.20
C LEU A 84 40.64 -47.49 30.96
N VAL A 85 39.65 -47.06 30.17
CA VAL A 85 39.84 -46.13 29.04
C VAL A 85 40.45 -44.80 29.53
N ILE A 86 39.94 -44.19 30.59
CA ILE A 86 40.53 -42.95 31.15
C ILE A 86 41.97 -43.18 31.60
N ARG A 87 42.28 -44.30 32.28
CA ARG A 87 43.66 -44.64 32.70
C ARG A 87 44.58 -44.84 31.49
N ASN A 88 44.12 -45.47 30.41
CA ASN A 88 44.91 -45.69 29.19
C ASN A 88 45.15 -44.38 28.41
N LEU A 89 44.13 -43.51 28.30
CA LEU A 89 44.25 -42.17 27.73
C LEU A 89 45.21 -41.28 28.53
N GLN A 90 45.14 -41.36 29.87
CA GLN A 90 46.08 -40.68 30.77
C GLN A 90 47.52 -41.19 30.54
N GLY A 91 47.72 -42.51 30.44
CA GLY A 91 49.01 -43.12 30.14
C GLY A 91 49.59 -42.74 28.77
N ALA A 92 48.74 -42.55 27.76
CA ALA A 92 49.14 -42.04 26.45
C ALA A 92 49.55 -40.54 26.46
N GLY A 93 49.17 -39.80 27.51
CA GLY A 93 49.47 -38.38 27.67
C GLY A 93 48.41 -37.44 27.08
N VAL A 94 47.13 -37.83 27.12
CA VAL A 94 45.99 -36.98 26.70
C VAL A 94 45.99 -35.61 27.40
N LYS A 95 45.51 -34.54 26.73
CA LYS A 95 45.38 -33.19 27.30
C LYS A 95 44.19 -33.11 28.25
N ARG A 96 43.00 -33.47 27.76
CA ARG A 96 41.71 -33.50 28.47
C ARG A 96 40.84 -34.59 27.85
N VAL A 97 39.94 -35.18 28.65
CA VAL A 97 38.95 -36.18 28.20
C VAL A 97 37.56 -35.60 28.42
N PHE A 98 36.75 -35.57 27.38
CA PHE A 98 35.35 -35.15 27.40
C PHE A 98 34.49 -36.38 27.13
N ILE A 99 33.41 -36.58 27.90
CA ILE A 99 32.50 -37.72 27.74
C ILE A 99 31.15 -37.20 27.23
N ASP A 100 30.84 -37.56 25.99
CA ASP A 100 29.65 -37.11 25.26
C ASP A 100 28.45 -38.04 25.47
N ARG A 101 28.16 -38.30 26.75
CA ARG A 101 26.91 -38.94 27.20
C ARG A 101 26.62 -38.58 28.63
N PHE A 102 25.35 -38.61 29.01
CA PHE A 102 24.93 -38.42 30.38
C PHE A 102 25.28 -39.62 31.26
N LEU A 103 26.10 -39.40 32.30
CA LEU A 103 26.42 -40.43 33.29
C LEU A 103 25.49 -40.33 34.50
N ASN A 104 24.47 -41.18 34.51
CA ASN A 104 23.53 -41.32 35.62
C ASN A 104 24.19 -42.03 36.83
N ASP A 105 23.64 -41.82 38.03
CA ASP A 105 24.10 -42.48 39.27
C ASP A 105 23.08 -43.52 39.79
N HIS A 106 22.01 -43.76 39.01
CA HIS A 106 20.95 -44.71 39.31
C HIS A 106 21.14 -46.04 38.56
N GLU A 107 20.97 -47.13 39.32
CA GLU A 107 21.06 -48.55 38.93
C GLU A 107 22.44 -49.11 38.53
N LYS A 108 22.95 -50.01 39.39
CA LYS A 108 23.74 -51.23 39.08
C LYS A 108 25.01 -51.15 38.23
N ASP A 109 25.46 -49.97 37.83
CA ASP A 109 26.65 -49.76 37.01
C ASP A 109 27.92 -50.37 37.64
N GLN A 110 28.43 -51.44 37.02
CA GLN A 110 29.62 -52.14 37.50
C GLN A 110 30.85 -51.22 37.35
N GLY A 111 31.67 -51.14 38.40
CA GLY A 111 32.92 -50.36 38.40
C GLY A 111 32.83 -48.90 38.86
N ARG A 112 31.70 -48.44 39.41
CA ARG A 112 31.54 -47.07 39.98
C ARG A 112 32.72 -46.60 40.85
N ALA A 113 33.30 -47.50 41.66
CA ALA A 113 34.48 -47.21 42.48
C ALA A 113 35.77 -47.01 41.65
N GLN A 114 36.01 -47.87 40.66
CA GLN A 114 37.17 -47.80 39.76
C GLN A 114 37.13 -46.52 38.91
N PHE A 115 35.93 -46.09 38.51
CA PHE A 115 35.69 -44.83 37.81
C PHE A 115 36.01 -43.62 38.71
N LEU A 116 35.52 -43.61 39.96
CA LEU A 116 35.88 -42.57 40.94
C LEU A 116 37.39 -42.51 41.21
N GLU A 117 38.10 -43.64 41.24
CA GLU A 117 39.57 -43.67 41.28
C GLU A 117 40.22 -43.09 40.02
N ALA A 118 39.70 -43.41 38.83
CA ALA A 118 40.23 -42.89 37.56
C ALA A 118 40.06 -41.36 37.46
N LEU A 119 38.91 -40.82 37.91
CA LEU A 119 38.70 -39.38 38.02
C LEU A 119 39.68 -38.73 39.02
N LYS A 120 39.91 -39.37 40.19
CA LYS A 120 40.90 -38.92 41.19
C LYS A 120 42.35 -38.98 40.70
N ALA A 121 42.67 -39.91 39.80
CA ALA A 121 43.98 -40.01 39.16
C ALA A 121 44.20 -38.93 38.08
N PHE A 122 43.13 -38.37 37.51
CA PHE A 122 43.18 -37.36 36.44
C PHE A 122 42.35 -36.09 36.76
N PRO A 123 42.57 -35.44 37.92
CA PRO A 123 41.68 -34.44 38.47
C PRO A 123 41.62 -33.18 37.61
N ASN A 124 40.41 -32.61 37.48
CA ASN A 124 40.08 -31.43 36.67
C ASN A 124 40.38 -31.54 35.17
N ARG A 125 40.71 -32.74 34.67
CA ARG A 125 41.02 -33.00 33.24
C ARG A 125 40.02 -33.94 32.55
N VAL A 126 39.07 -34.50 33.30
CA VAL A 126 37.87 -35.18 32.77
C VAL A 126 36.67 -34.23 32.82
N PHE A 127 35.88 -34.24 31.74
CA PHE A 127 34.69 -33.41 31.55
C PHE A 127 33.48 -34.29 31.25
N LEU A 128 32.39 -34.10 31.98
CA LEU A 128 31.21 -34.97 31.94
C LEU A 128 30.00 -34.24 31.38
N GLY A 129 29.31 -34.89 30.43
CA GLY A 129 28.14 -34.35 29.77
C GLY A 129 26.95 -34.11 30.69
N ALA A 130 26.39 -32.91 30.62
CA ALA A 130 25.13 -32.51 31.21
C ALA A 130 24.11 -32.19 30.09
N MET A 131 22.90 -32.73 30.21
CA MET A 131 21.91 -32.76 29.13
C MET A 131 20.61 -32.01 29.50
N PRO A 132 19.78 -31.61 28.53
CA PRO A 132 18.39 -31.25 28.82
C PRO A 132 17.64 -32.48 29.37
N ALA A 133 16.66 -32.26 30.24
CA ALA A 133 15.79 -33.31 30.77
C ALA A 133 14.39 -33.20 30.14
N LYS A 134 13.70 -34.34 29.95
CA LYS A 134 12.36 -34.38 29.34
C LYS A 134 11.34 -33.50 30.09
N ASP A 135 11.46 -33.44 31.42
CA ASP A 135 10.63 -32.63 32.32
C ASP A 135 11.35 -31.34 32.79
N GLY A 136 12.38 -30.90 32.07
CA GLY A 136 13.18 -29.71 32.39
C GLY A 136 12.64 -28.39 31.83
N PRO A 137 13.19 -27.24 32.26
CA PRO A 137 12.96 -25.97 31.59
C PRO A 137 13.37 -26.04 30.12
N ARG A 138 12.50 -25.59 29.20
CA ARG A 138 12.81 -25.54 27.77
C ARG A 138 13.82 -24.42 27.46
N GLY A 139 14.64 -24.62 26.43
CA GLY A 139 15.69 -23.67 26.02
C GLY A 139 17.06 -24.02 26.60
N ASN A 140 17.91 -23.01 26.81
CA ASN A 140 19.31 -23.19 27.21
C ASN A 140 19.49 -23.53 28.70
N TYR A 141 19.04 -24.72 29.11
CA TYR A 141 19.13 -25.22 30.48
C TYR A 141 19.54 -26.71 30.56
N ALA A 142 20.70 -26.98 31.17
CA ALA A 142 21.17 -28.32 31.49
C ALA A 142 20.53 -28.80 32.80
N ALA A 143 19.52 -29.68 32.69
CA ALA A 143 18.74 -30.18 33.84
C ALA A 143 19.23 -31.53 34.37
N ALA A 144 19.75 -32.39 33.49
CA ALA A 144 20.39 -33.66 33.85
C ALA A 144 21.89 -33.41 34.10
N MET A 145 22.30 -33.44 35.36
CA MET A 145 23.67 -33.15 35.80
C MET A 145 24.38 -34.42 36.31
N PRO A 146 25.67 -34.63 36.02
CA PRO A 146 26.45 -35.74 36.56
C PRO A 146 26.43 -35.78 38.10
N SER A 147 26.67 -36.97 38.67
CA SER A 147 26.62 -37.17 40.13
C SER A 147 27.60 -36.26 40.87
N ARG A 148 27.20 -35.80 42.07
CA ARG A 148 28.04 -34.93 42.90
C ARG A 148 29.40 -35.56 43.23
N ALA A 149 29.45 -36.89 43.37
CA ALA A 149 30.69 -37.63 43.64
C ALA A 149 31.66 -37.61 42.44
N PHE A 150 31.16 -37.65 41.20
CA PHE A 150 32.01 -37.47 40.02
C PHE A 150 32.52 -36.03 39.91
N LEU A 151 31.67 -35.05 40.23
CA LEU A 151 32.00 -33.62 40.19
C LEU A 151 32.98 -33.14 41.29
N GLU A 152 33.43 -34.02 42.19
CA GLU A 152 34.57 -33.74 43.09
C GLU A 152 35.91 -33.70 42.34
N ASN A 153 36.02 -34.41 41.20
CA ASN A 153 37.28 -34.59 40.47
C ASN A 153 37.15 -34.35 38.95
N ALA A 154 35.94 -34.41 38.40
CA ALA A 154 35.62 -34.01 37.02
C ALA A 154 34.86 -32.68 36.98
N GLN A 155 34.81 -32.02 35.83
CA GLN A 155 34.02 -30.79 35.63
C GLN A 155 32.82 -31.05 34.69
N PRO A 156 31.66 -30.40 34.90
CA PRO A 156 30.51 -30.57 34.02
C PRO A 156 30.65 -29.70 32.76
N VAL A 157 30.18 -30.22 31.63
CA VAL A 157 30.04 -29.49 30.36
C VAL A 157 28.64 -29.68 29.80
N SER A 158 28.06 -28.64 29.23
CA SER A 158 26.75 -28.73 28.57
C SER A 158 26.87 -29.40 27.20
N LEU A 159 26.00 -30.39 26.97
CA LEU A 159 25.78 -31.04 25.67
C LEU A 159 24.60 -30.42 24.91
N LEU A 160 24.09 -29.26 25.34
CA LEU A 160 22.94 -28.65 24.66
C LEU A 160 23.32 -28.19 23.25
N ALA A 161 22.56 -28.67 22.28
CA ALA A 161 22.49 -28.17 20.92
C ALA A 161 21.09 -27.56 20.67
N LEU A 162 20.97 -26.61 19.75
CA LEU A 162 19.72 -25.93 19.41
C LEU A 162 19.48 -26.07 17.91
N GLU A 163 18.57 -26.96 17.55
CA GLU A 163 18.22 -27.27 16.16
C GLU A 163 17.43 -26.11 15.51
N HIS A 164 17.78 -25.75 14.29
CA HIS A 164 16.95 -24.88 13.44
C HIS A 164 15.82 -25.69 12.78
N PRO A 165 14.76 -25.01 12.25
CA PRO A 165 13.64 -25.69 11.61
C PRO A 165 14.05 -26.73 10.57
N PHE A 166 13.32 -27.86 10.52
CA PHE A 166 13.59 -29.00 9.63
C PHE A 166 14.96 -29.68 9.84
N ASN A 167 15.67 -29.37 10.93
CA ASN A 167 16.95 -29.95 11.33
C ASN A 167 18.02 -29.83 10.22
N LEU A 168 17.98 -28.71 9.49
CA LEU A 168 18.91 -28.40 8.39
C LEU A 168 20.21 -27.71 8.85
N SER A 169 20.22 -27.16 10.06
CA SER A 169 21.39 -26.62 10.75
C SER A 169 21.19 -26.64 12.27
N THR A 170 22.27 -26.53 13.03
CA THR A 170 22.26 -26.59 14.50
C THR A 170 23.20 -25.53 15.09
N SER A 171 22.76 -24.89 16.18
CA SER A 171 23.47 -23.79 16.85
C SER A 171 23.81 -24.16 18.29
N PHE A 172 24.98 -23.74 18.79
CA PHE A 172 25.46 -24.11 20.12
C PHE A 172 25.52 -22.91 21.08
N PRO A 173 25.08 -23.05 22.34
CA PRO A 173 25.34 -22.04 23.35
C PRO A 173 26.82 -22.04 23.75
N PHE A 174 27.37 -20.89 24.14
CA PHE A 174 28.71 -20.84 24.76
C PHE A 174 28.70 -21.40 26.19
N ALA A 175 27.60 -21.21 26.90
CA ALA A 175 27.37 -21.72 28.24
C ALA A 175 25.87 -21.95 28.46
N SER A 176 25.51 -22.86 29.36
CA SER A 176 24.14 -23.18 29.72
C SER A 176 23.88 -22.92 31.19
N ASN A 177 22.64 -22.53 31.52
CA ASN A 177 22.18 -22.49 32.91
C ASN A 177 22.00 -23.93 33.42
N SER A 178 22.21 -24.16 34.72
CA SER A 178 22.00 -25.48 35.34
C SER A 178 21.64 -25.35 36.82
N ARG A 179 21.34 -26.49 37.47
CA ARG A 179 21.06 -26.56 38.92
C ARG A 179 22.25 -26.17 39.82
N ILE A 180 23.47 -26.11 39.28
CA ILE A 180 24.69 -25.74 40.01
C ILE A 180 25.26 -24.37 39.57
N GLY A 181 24.49 -23.58 38.82
CA GLY A 181 24.93 -22.34 38.21
C GLY A 181 25.22 -22.48 36.71
N VAL A 182 26.04 -21.58 36.16
CA VAL A 182 26.38 -21.58 34.73
C VAL A 182 27.51 -22.57 34.44
N ILE A 183 27.32 -23.45 33.46
CA ILE A 183 28.35 -24.39 32.96
C ILE A 183 28.70 -24.08 31.50
N PRO A 184 29.96 -24.20 31.06
CA PRO A 184 30.33 -24.01 29.66
C PRO A 184 29.79 -25.15 28.80
N SER A 185 29.54 -24.92 27.50
CA SER A 185 29.33 -26.03 26.56
C SER A 185 30.63 -26.81 26.32
N MET A 186 30.52 -28.06 25.85
CA MET A 186 31.71 -28.86 25.54
C MET A 186 32.64 -28.12 24.56
N ALA A 187 32.06 -27.58 23.49
CA ALA A 187 32.77 -26.79 22.48
C ALA A 187 33.53 -25.60 23.05
N ALA A 188 32.87 -24.75 23.83
CA ALA A 188 33.48 -23.58 24.46
C ALA A 188 34.59 -23.99 25.45
N LYS A 189 34.38 -25.08 26.21
CA LYS A 189 35.38 -25.61 27.15
C LYS A 189 36.61 -26.20 26.45
N ILE A 190 36.44 -26.89 25.32
CA ILE A 190 37.56 -27.38 24.50
C ILE A 190 38.35 -26.18 23.94
N ALA A 191 37.69 -25.19 23.34
CA ALA A 191 38.34 -24.01 22.78
C ALA A 191 38.95 -23.06 23.84
N GLY A 192 38.49 -23.11 25.09
CA GLY A 192 38.89 -22.16 26.14
C GLY A 192 38.15 -20.82 26.09
N VAL A 193 37.05 -20.75 25.33
CA VAL A 193 36.22 -19.55 25.16
C VAL A 193 35.19 -19.44 26.28
N SER A 194 34.89 -18.21 26.72
CA SER A 194 33.82 -17.92 27.69
C SER A 194 33.00 -16.71 27.24
N ARG A 195 31.66 -16.84 27.27
CA ARG A 195 30.65 -15.82 26.91
C ARG A 195 29.39 -16.04 27.75
N SER A 196 28.38 -15.15 27.62
CA SER A 196 27.09 -15.29 28.33
C SER A 196 26.23 -16.45 27.82
N THR A 197 25.30 -16.90 28.66
CA THR A 197 24.31 -17.94 28.38
C THR A 197 23.22 -17.52 27.39
N GLU A 198 23.14 -16.23 27.05
CA GLU A 198 22.19 -15.67 26.08
C GLU A 198 22.68 -15.78 24.63
N ARG A 199 23.98 -16.04 24.42
CA ARG A 199 24.56 -16.12 23.07
C ARG A 199 24.70 -17.57 22.62
N VAL A 200 24.41 -17.75 21.34
CA VAL A 200 24.67 -18.97 20.57
C VAL A 200 25.69 -18.67 19.46
N PHE A 201 26.19 -19.72 18.82
CA PHE A 201 26.94 -19.65 17.58
C PHE A 201 26.64 -20.88 16.70
N ARG A 202 26.51 -20.67 15.39
CA ARG A 202 26.56 -21.70 14.36
C ARG A 202 28.02 -22.14 14.15
N PRO A 203 28.35 -23.44 14.29
CA PRO A 203 29.65 -23.98 13.90
C PRO A 203 29.95 -23.78 12.42
N ASP A 204 31.22 -23.84 12.05
CA ASP A 204 31.60 -23.94 10.63
C ASP A 204 31.51 -25.39 10.15
N TYR A 205 30.33 -25.76 9.66
CA TYR A 205 30.05 -27.08 9.08
C TYR A 205 30.82 -27.37 7.78
N ALA A 206 31.77 -26.51 7.37
CA ALA A 206 32.73 -26.81 6.31
C ALA A 206 33.88 -27.72 6.78
N ILE A 207 34.07 -27.89 8.10
CA ILE A 207 35.03 -28.86 8.66
C ILE A 207 34.53 -30.28 8.37
N ASP A 208 35.30 -31.05 7.60
CA ASP A 208 34.98 -32.42 7.21
C ASP A 208 35.04 -33.36 8.43
N TYR A 209 33.88 -33.87 8.87
CA TYR A 209 33.77 -34.70 10.07
C TYR A 209 34.53 -36.03 9.94
N THR A 210 34.74 -36.52 8.72
CA THR A 210 35.47 -37.78 8.46
C THR A 210 36.97 -37.65 8.66
N THR A 211 37.49 -36.42 8.71
CA THR A 211 38.93 -36.12 8.84
C THR A 211 39.42 -35.98 10.27
N PHE A 212 38.53 -35.93 11.27
CA PHE A 212 38.94 -35.99 12.68
C PHE A 212 39.63 -37.33 12.98
N PRO A 213 40.79 -37.36 13.66
CA PRO A 213 41.42 -38.60 14.09
C PRO A 213 40.48 -39.43 14.98
N THR A 214 40.10 -40.63 14.51
CA THR A 214 39.23 -41.57 15.23
C THR A 214 40.03 -42.75 15.81
N VAL A 215 39.60 -43.24 16.97
CA VAL A 215 40.06 -44.50 17.57
C VAL A 215 38.85 -45.24 18.13
N SER A 216 38.75 -46.56 17.92
CA SER A 216 37.68 -47.37 18.50
C SER A 216 37.83 -47.44 20.03
N TYR A 217 36.73 -47.32 20.76
CA TYR A 217 36.73 -47.35 22.23
C TYR A 217 37.32 -48.67 22.76
N VAL A 218 36.99 -49.81 22.14
CA VAL A 218 37.54 -51.11 22.54
C VAL A 218 39.04 -51.24 22.27
N ASP A 219 39.60 -50.52 21.28
CA ASP A 219 41.05 -50.44 21.09
C ASP A 219 41.72 -49.60 22.20
N VAL A 220 41.11 -48.49 22.62
CA VAL A 220 41.61 -47.72 23.78
C VAL A 220 41.53 -48.54 25.07
N LEU A 221 40.43 -49.26 25.28
CA LEU A 221 40.21 -50.16 26.42
C LEU A 221 41.25 -51.29 26.48
N LYS A 222 41.51 -51.95 25.35
CA LYS A 222 42.47 -53.07 25.23
C LYS A 222 43.92 -52.60 24.98
N GLY A 223 44.19 -51.29 24.94
CA GLY A 223 45.53 -50.72 24.73
C GLY A 223 46.10 -50.88 23.30
N ARG A 224 45.25 -51.15 22.30
CA ARG A 224 45.60 -51.45 20.91
C ARG A 224 45.61 -50.21 20.00
N PHE A 225 46.20 -49.10 20.45
CA PHE A 225 46.25 -47.83 19.70
C PHE A 225 47.64 -47.19 19.78
N ASP A 226 47.98 -46.34 18.83
CA ASP A 226 49.21 -45.54 18.90
C ASP A 226 49.04 -44.36 19.89
N PRO A 227 49.84 -44.29 20.98
CA PRO A 227 49.80 -43.17 21.90
C PRO A 227 50.10 -41.81 21.25
N ALA A 228 50.85 -41.77 20.14
CA ALA A 228 51.14 -40.53 19.41
C ALA A 228 49.89 -39.86 18.83
N THR A 229 48.85 -40.64 18.49
CA THR A 229 47.55 -40.11 18.03
C THR A 229 46.88 -39.23 19.10
N ILE A 230 47.10 -39.53 20.38
CA ILE A 230 46.36 -38.96 21.53
C ILE A 230 47.21 -37.97 22.36
N ARG A 231 48.54 -38.12 22.35
CA ARG A 231 49.47 -37.33 23.17
C ARG A 231 49.30 -35.82 22.95
N GLY A 232 49.01 -35.09 24.03
CA GLY A 232 48.83 -33.64 24.01
C GLY A 232 47.53 -33.13 23.39
N LYS A 233 46.64 -34.03 22.93
CA LYS A 233 45.37 -33.68 22.28
C LYS A 233 44.17 -33.77 23.21
N ASP A 234 43.10 -33.07 22.84
CA ASP A 234 41.80 -33.16 23.53
C ASP A 234 41.02 -34.35 22.97
N VAL A 235 40.48 -35.23 23.83
CA VAL A 235 39.71 -36.42 23.42
C VAL A 235 38.24 -36.25 23.74
N ILE A 236 37.36 -36.61 22.80
CA ILE A 236 35.92 -36.79 23.03
C ILE A 236 35.62 -38.29 22.97
N ILE A 237 35.12 -38.86 24.07
CA ILE A 237 34.58 -40.23 24.14
C ILE A 237 33.08 -40.15 23.84
N ALA A 238 32.62 -40.87 22.81
CA ALA A 238 31.26 -40.70 22.28
C ALA A 238 30.56 -42.03 21.90
N PRO A 239 29.22 -42.12 22.05
CA PRO A 239 28.44 -43.13 21.35
C PRO A 239 28.53 -42.94 19.83
N SER A 240 28.53 -44.03 19.05
CA SER A 240 28.46 -43.93 17.58
C SER A 240 27.83 -45.15 16.88
N ALA A 241 27.73 -46.30 17.54
CA ALA A 241 26.95 -47.44 17.05
C ALA A 241 25.46 -47.08 16.89
N GLU A 242 24.80 -47.61 15.85
CA GLU A 242 23.39 -47.31 15.52
C GLU A 242 22.41 -47.58 16.67
N VAL A 243 22.74 -48.54 17.54
CA VAL A 243 22.02 -48.90 18.78
C VAL A 243 21.83 -47.73 19.74
N TYR A 244 22.75 -46.75 19.76
CA TYR A 244 22.62 -45.55 20.60
C TYR A 244 21.65 -44.50 20.03
N HIS A 245 21.22 -44.66 18.77
CA HIS A 245 20.29 -43.77 18.06
C HIS A 245 20.71 -42.28 18.01
N ASP A 246 22.01 -41.98 18.09
CA ASP A 246 22.58 -40.63 18.10
C ASP A 246 23.04 -40.15 16.70
N LEU A 247 22.35 -40.54 15.62
CA LEU A 247 22.69 -40.13 14.26
C LEU A 247 21.86 -38.92 13.82
N HIS A 248 22.54 -37.81 13.52
CA HIS A 248 21.92 -36.52 13.18
C HIS A 248 22.33 -36.05 11.78
N THR A 249 21.47 -35.27 11.12
CA THR A 249 21.73 -34.70 9.79
C THR A 249 22.82 -33.63 9.88
N LEU A 250 24.01 -33.90 9.34
CA LEU A 250 25.13 -32.95 9.32
C LEU A 250 25.09 -32.09 8.03
N PRO A 251 25.05 -30.75 8.11
CA PRO A 251 24.97 -29.87 6.96
C PRO A 251 26.02 -30.15 5.88
N ALA A 252 25.58 -30.28 4.63
CA ALA A 252 26.40 -30.62 3.45
C ALA A 252 27.17 -31.96 3.49
N GLN A 253 27.13 -32.72 4.59
CA GLN A 253 27.99 -33.88 4.85
C GLN A 253 27.24 -35.20 5.10
N GLY A 254 25.91 -35.18 5.30
CA GLY A 254 25.07 -36.38 5.39
C GLY A 254 24.59 -36.66 6.80
N TYR A 255 25.05 -37.77 7.40
CA TYR A 255 24.69 -38.17 8.77
C TYR A 255 25.94 -38.42 9.62
N ALA A 256 25.98 -37.86 10.82
CA ALA A 256 27.09 -38.04 11.77
C ALA A 256 26.58 -38.22 13.20
N PRO A 257 27.33 -38.95 14.07
CA PRO A 257 27.09 -38.97 15.51
C PRO A 257 27.13 -37.56 16.13
N GLY A 258 26.32 -37.31 17.16
CA GLY A 258 26.16 -35.98 17.78
C GLY A 258 27.47 -35.36 18.25
N ALA A 259 28.39 -36.18 18.74
CA ALA A 259 29.73 -35.77 19.17
C ALA A 259 30.57 -35.05 18.10
N PHE A 260 30.35 -35.32 16.81
CA PHE A 260 31.05 -34.61 15.75
C PHE A 260 30.60 -33.15 15.64
N PHE A 261 29.34 -32.83 15.97
CA PHE A 261 28.91 -31.44 16.07
C PHE A 261 29.65 -30.71 17.19
N HIS A 262 29.88 -31.37 18.34
CA HIS A 262 30.71 -30.82 19.41
C HIS A 262 32.19 -30.66 19.02
N ALA A 263 32.75 -31.57 18.21
CA ALA A 263 34.11 -31.46 17.68
C ALA A 263 34.25 -30.29 16.69
N ILE A 264 33.36 -30.20 15.69
CA ILE A 264 33.29 -29.09 14.72
C ILE A 264 33.09 -27.76 15.43
N ALA A 265 32.16 -27.69 16.40
CA ALA A 265 31.91 -26.48 17.19
C ALA A 265 33.12 -26.07 18.06
N ALA A 266 33.82 -27.05 18.65
CA ALA A 266 35.04 -26.81 19.41
C ALA A 266 36.16 -26.26 18.53
N GLU A 267 36.35 -26.84 17.35
CA GLU A 267 37.38 -26.43 16.39
C GLU A 267 37.09 -25.05 15.82
N THR A 268 35.85 -24.78 15.41
CA THR A 268 35.37 -23.44 15.01
C THR A 268 35.79 -22.39 16.04
N LEU A 269 35.48 -22.63 17.32
CA LEU A 269 35.80 -21.68 18.40
C LEU A 269 37.30 -21.56 18.72
N LYS A 270 38.16 -22.54 18.39
CA LYS A 270 39.61 -22.40 18.51
C LYS A 270 40.16 -21.41 17.49
N GLU A 271 39.64 -21.45 16.26
CA GLU A 271 40.11 -20.56 15.18
C GLU A 271 39.52 -19.15 15.25
N GLY A 272 38.29 -19.01 15.76
CA GLY A 272 37.65 -17.72 15.98
C GLY A 272 36.16 -17.83 16.31
N VAL A 273 35.66 -16.91 17.13
CA VAL A 273 34.22 -16.85 17.47
C VAL A 273 33.43 -16.35 16.24
N PRO A 274 32.47 -17.12 15.70
CA PRO A 274 31.64 -16.67 14.58
C PRO A 274 30.79 -15.44 14.92
N LEU A 275 30.49 -14.64 13.91
CA LEU A 275 29.64 -13.45 14.03
C LEU A 275 28.38 -13.62 13.20
N GLU A 276 27.28 -13.98 13.86
CA GLU A 276 25.95 -13.96 13.26
C GLU A 276 25.42 -12.52 13.20
N LEU A 277 25.19 -12.03 11.99
CA LEU A 277 24.68 -10.69 11.71
C LEU A 277 23.18 -10.68 11.34
N GLY A 278 22.61 -11.85 11.09
CA GLY A 278 21.21 -12.03 10.69
C GLY A 278 20.90 -11.47 9.30
N TRP A 279 19.60 -11.25 9.03
CA TRP A 279 19.11 -10.77 7.73
C TRP A 279 19.24 -9.25 7.49
N LEU A 280 19.37 -8.47 8.57
CA LEU A 280 19.20 -7.00 8.50
C LEU A 280 20.26 -6.30 7.62
N PRO A 281 21.56 -6.65 7.65
CA PRO A 281 22.56 -5.96 6.82
C PRO A 281 22.35 -6.20 5.32
N ALA A 282 22.11 -7.44 4.89
CA ALA A 282 21.82 -7.76 3.48
C ALA A 282 20.56 -7.03 3.01
N PHE A 283 19.51 -7.01 3.84
CA PHE A 283 18.29 -6.27 3.57
C PHE A 283 18.56 -4.76 3.40
N LEU A 284 19.31 -4.13 4.30
CA LEU A 284 19.60 -2.69 4.22
C LEU A 284 20.43 -2.32 2.98
N VAL A 285 21.43 -3.14 2.61
CA VAL A 285 22.21 -2.91 1.38
C VAL A 285 21.34 -3.02 0.13
N VAL A 286 20.54 -4.09 0.02
CA VAL A 286 19.65 -4.30 -1.14
C VAL A 286 18.54 -3.24 -1.20
N LEU A 287 17.99 -2.82 -0.06
CA LEU A 287 17.05 -1.71 0.00
C LEU A 287 17.69 -0.39 -0.48
N GLY A 288 18.94 -0.12 -0.08
CA GLY A 288 19.72 1.02 -0.56
C GLY A 288 19.87 1.02 -2.09
N VAL A 289 20.25 -0.12 -2.67
CA VAL A 289 20.38 -0.29 -4.14
C VAL A 289 19.03 -0.06 -4.83
N ILE A 290 17.95 -0.66 -4.33
CA ILE A 290 16.58 -0.51 -4.88
C ILE A 290 16.10 0.94 -4.79
N LEU A 291 16.39 1.65 -3.70
CA LEU A 291 16.02 3.06 -3.52
C LEU A 291 16.69 3.98 -4.58
N THR A 292 17.88 3.63 -5.10
CA THR A 292 18.46 4.37 -6.23
C THR A 292 17.59 4.31 -7.49
N GLY A 293 16.77 3.26 -7.65
CA GLY A 293 15.82 3.07 -8.77
C GLY A 293 14.62 4.03 -8.75
N LEU A 294 14.42 4.79 -7.67
CA LEU A 294 13.41 5.85 -7.62
C LEU A 294 13.79 7.06 -8.51
N GLY A 295 15.06 7.20 -8.91
CA GLY A 295 15.56 8.32 -9.70
C GLY A 295 16.28 7.91 -10.99
N ARG A 296 15.59 8.13 -12.13
CA ARG A 296 16.10 8.18 -13.53
C ARG A 296 16.85 6.93 -14.09
N GLY A 297 16.61 6.68 -15.38
CA GLY A 297 17.52 6.01 -16.31
C GLY A 297 17.40 4.49 -16.44
N ARG A 298 16.68 4.03 -17.48
CA ARG A 298 16.53 2.60 -17.90
C ARG A 298 17.87 1.84 -18.02
N VAL A 299 18.97 2.55 -18.32
CA VAL A 299 20.31 1.97 -18.49
C VAL A 299 20.92 1.51 -17.17
N LEU A 300 20.66 2.18 -16.04
CA LEU A 300 21.20 1.77 -14.75
C LEU A 300 20.56 0.48 -14.23
N ASP A 301 19.36 0.13 -14.66
CA ASP A 301 18.63 -1.02 -14.11
C ASP A 301 19.31 -2.36 -14.40
N VAL A 302 19.98 -2.51 -15.56
CA VAL A 302 20.83 -3.68 -15.83
C VAL A 302 21.98 -3.77 -14.82
N TYR A 303 22.73 -2.68 -14.62
CA TYR A 303 23.84 -2.64 -13.67
C TYR A 303 23.39 -2.80 -12.20
N ARG A 304 22.23 -2.22 -11.83
CA ARG A 304 21.59 -2.42 -10.51
C ARG A 304 21.29 -3.90 -10.27
N PHE A 305 20.70 -4.59 -11.25
CA PHE A 305 20.34 -6.01 -11.12
C PHE A 305 21.57 -6.94 -11.17
N SER A 306 22.58 -6.65 -12.00
CA SER A 306 23.86 -7.37 -11.96
C SER A 306 24.61 -7.18 -10.64
N GLY A 307 24.64 -5.96 -10.11
CA GLY A 307 25.22 -5.66 -8.79
C GLY A 307 24.48 -6.37 -7.65
N LEU A 308 23.15 -6.50 -7.75
CA LEU A 308 22.31 -7.26 -6.83
C LEU A 308 22.78 -8.72 -6.68
N VAL A 309 23.12 -9.38 -7.80
CA VAL A 309 23.60 -10.77 -7.80
C VAL A 309 24.98 -10.88 -7.14
N ALA A 310 25.89 -9.92 -7.39
CA ALA A 310 27.18 -9.89 -6.72
C ALA A 310 27.03 -9.70 -5.19
N VAL A 311 26.16 -8.79 -4.75
CA VAL A 311 25.86 -8.55 -3.33
C VAL A 311 25.18 -9.74 -2.67
N LEU A 312 24.29 -10.45 -3.36
CA LEU A 312 23.48 -11.53 -2.78
C LEU A 312 24.13 -12.93 -2.86
N ILE A 313 25.14 -13.14 -3.70
CA ILE A 313 25.80 -14.46 -3.86
C ILE A 313 27.29 -14.41 -3.49
N VAL A 314 28.03 -13.40 -3.96
CA VAL A 314 29.50 -13.36 -3.79
C VAL A 314 29.88 -12.80 -2.41
N ALA A 315 29.22 -11.73 -1.96
CA ALA A 315 29.52 -11.13 -0.67
C ALA A 315 29.28 -12.07 0.55
N PRO A 316 28.19 -12.86 0.63
CA PRO A 316 28.00 -13.80 1.73
C PRO A 316 29.07 -14.89 1.78
N LEU A 317 29.44 -15.47 0.63
CA LEU A 317 30.51 -16.47 0.54
C LEU A 317 31.87 -15.90 0.99
N ALA A 318 32.16 -14.65 0.66
CA ALA A 318 33.35 -13.95 1.14
C ALA A 318 33.29 -13.63 2.64
N LEU A 319 32.11 -13.30 3.19
CA LEU A 319 31.92 -13.05 4.62
C LEU A 319 32.00 -14.34 5.45
N ASP A 320 31.54 -15.48 4.93
CA ASP A 320 31.70 -16.79 5.57
C ASP A 320 33.19 -17.15 5.76
N HIS A 321 34.06 -16.81 4.80
CA HIS A 321 35.52 -16.97 4.95
C HIS A 321 36.10 -16.12 6.10
N PHE A 322 35.49 -14.97 6.41
CA PHE A 322 35.81 -14.17 7.61
C PHE A 322 34.97 -14.55 8.84
N ARG A 323 34.23 -15.68 8.78
CA ARG A 323 33.33 -16.20 9.81
C ARG A 323 32.23 -15.23 10.25
N MET A 324 31.78 -14.38 9.30
CA MET A 324 30.64 -13.48 9.45
C MET A 324 29.44 -14.03 8.68
N GLN A 325 28.48 -14.62 9.38
CA GLN A 325 27.30 -15.20 8.75
C GLN A 325 26.20 -14.15 8.60
N VAL A 326 25.66 -14.07 7.38
CA VAL A 326 24.55 -13.18 6.99
C VAL A 326 23.46 -14.01 6.34
N ASP A 327 22.21 -13.77 6.75
CA ASP A 327 21.04 -14.37 6.13
C ASP A 327 20.61 -13.50 4.92
N ILE A 328 20.35 -14.10 3.76
CA ILE A 328 20.14 -13.40 2.49
C ILE A 328 18.74 -13.57 1.87
N VAL A 329 17.95 -14.58 2.24
CA VAL A 329 16.64 -14.86 1.66
C VAL A 329 15.66 -13.69 1.80
N PRO A 330 15.54 -12.98 2.93
CA PRO A 330 14.68 -11.79 3.03
C PRO A 330 15.09 -10.67 2.05
N ALA A 331 16.38 -10.53 1.77
CA ALA A 331 16.92 -9.58 0.80
C ALA A 331 16.70 -10.05 -0.66
N ILE A 332 16.86 -11.35 -0.94
CA ILE A 332 16.55 -11.98 -2.24
C ILE A 332 15.06 -11.84 -2.57
N ALA A 333 14.16 -12.04 -1.60
CA ALA A 333 12.72 -11.91 -1.79
C ALA A 333 12.31 -10.46 -2.13
N MET A 334 12.82 -9.48 -1.36
CA MET A 334 12.65 -8.05 -1.67
C MET A 334 13.20 -7.71 -3.06
N ALA A 335 14.40 -8.18 -3.38
CA ALA A 335 15.02 -8.02 -4.70
C ALA A 335 14.12 -8.56 -5.81
N ALA A 336 13.68 -9.81 -5.73
CA ALA A 336 12.86 -10.46 -6.75
C ALA A 336 11.54 -9.72 -6.99
N VAL A 337 10.84 -9.32 -5.92
CA VAL A 337 9.59 -8.55 -6.01
C VAL A 337 9.82 -7.18 -6.67
N ALA A 338 10.89 -6.46 -6.27
CA ALA A 338 11.23 -5.17 -6.86
C ALA A 338 11.62 -5.31 -8.34
N VAL A 339 12.54 -6.22 -8.69
CA VAL A 339 12.99 -6.48 -10.07
C VAL A 339 11.81 -6.82 -10.98
N PHE A 340 10.98 -7.78 -10.57
CA PHE A 340 9.86 -8.24 -11.38
C PHE A 340 8.83 -7.14 -11.61
N ARG A 341 8.43 -6.42 -10.55
CA ARG A 341 7.43 -5.35 -10.65
C ARG A 341 7.95 -4.12 -11.38
N MET A 342 9.23 -3.73 -11.20
CA MET A 342 9.84 -2.64 -11.96
C MET A 342 9.91 -2.99 -13.45
N ARG A 343 10.50 -4.15 -13.82
CA ARG A 343 10.59 -4.56 -15.23
C ARG A 343 9.21 -4.74 -15.89
N ASN A 344 8.18 -5.10 -15.14
CA ASN A 344 6.81 -5.13 -15.67
C ASN A 344 6.21 -3.73 -15.85
N LEU A 345 6.49 -2.78 -14.95
CA LEU A 345 6.12 -1.38 -15.12
C LEU A 345 6.82 -0.77 -16.34
N ASP A 346 8.14 -0.93 -16.45
CA ASP A 346 8.92 -0.44 -17.61
C ASP A 346 8.44 -1.07 -18.93
N ARG A 347 8.07 -2.36 -18.93
CA ARG A 347 7.46 -3.03 -20.10
C ARG A 347 6.11 -2.42 -20.50
N VAL A 348 5.23 -2.13 -19.53
CA VAL A 348 3.92 -1.50 -19.80
C VAL A 348 4.09 -0.04 -20.22
N GLU A 349 5.05 0.69 -19.64
CA GLU A 349 5.38 2.06 -20.06
C GLU A 349 5.88 2.07 -21.52
N VAL A 350 6.79 1.17 -21.90
CA VAL A 350 7.37 1.06 -23.27
C VAL A 350 6.37 0.49 -24.28
N ALA A 351 5.56 -0.51 -23.94
CA ALA A 351 4.53 -1.02 -24.84
C ALA A 351 3.44 0.03 -25.16
N GLY A 352 3.28 1.03 -24.30
CA GLY A 352 2.46 2.22 -24.55
C GLY A 352 3.22 3.40 -25.18
N GLU A 353 4.48 3.25 -25.61
CA GLU A 353 5.25 4.30 -26.30
C GLU A 353 5.19 4.16 -27.83
N THR A 354 5.00 2.95 -28.37
CA THR A 354 4.97 2.67 -29.83
C THR A 354 3.83 1.73 -30.21
N ASN A 355 3.16 2.01 -31.33
CA ASN A 355 2.14 1.17 -31.94
C ASN A 355 2.78 -0.05 -32.65
N SER A 356 2.28 -1.27 -32.39
CA SER A 356 2.92 -2.52 -32.81
C SER A 356 2.80 -2.85 -34.30
N GLY A 357 1.66 -2.57 -34.95
CA GLY A 357 1.45 -2.87 -36.38
C GLY A 357 2.15 -1.87 -37.31
N SER A 358 2.34 -0.63 -36.86
CA SER A 358 2.93 0.45 -37.65
C SER A 358 4.39 0.81 -37.31
N GLY A 359 4.86 0.49 -36.11
CA GLY A 359 6.15 0.96 -35.58
C GLY A 359 6.20 2.46 -35.23
N LEU A 360 5.10 3.19 -35.38
CA LEU A 360 5.01 4.62 -35.10
C LEU A 360 4.85 4.91 -33.60
N PRO A 361 5.17 6.13 -33.12
CA PRO A 361 4.82 6.57 -31.76
C PRO A 361 3.33 6.39 -31.44
N SER A 362 3.00 5.92 -30.24
CA SER A 362 1.60 5.76 -29.82
C SER A 362 0.95 7.08 -29.43
N VAL A 363 -0.33 7.28 -29.73
CA VAL A 363 -1.13 8.43 -29.24
C VAL A 363 -1.13 8.54 -27.70
N GLN A 364 -0.89 7.44 -26.99
CA GLN A 364 -0.67 7.45 -25.54
C GLN A 364 0.51 8.32 -25.09
N VAL A 365 1.48 8.60 -25.97
CA VAL A 365 2.58 9.55 -25.69
C VAL A 365 2.05 10.99 -25.63
N LEU A 366 1.14 11.38 -26.54
CA LEU A 366 0.47 12.68 -26.49
C LEU A 366 -0.46 12.79 -25.27
N ARG A 367 -1.16 11.71 -24.92
CA ARG A 367 -2.01 11.66 -23.70
C ARG A 367 -1.21 11.80 -22.38
N LYS A 368 0.12 11.63 -22.40
CA LYS A 368 1.03 11.86 -21.27
C LYS A 368 1.70 13.25 -21.33
N TYR A 369 1.41 14.08 -22.33
CA TYR A 369 2.06 15.38 -22.55
C TYR A 369 1.25 16.52 -21.91
N ASP A 370 1.46 16.72 -20.61
CA ASP A 370 0.78 17.76 -19.82
C ASP A 370 1.30 19.19 -20.04
N ALA A 371 2.24 19.39 -20.95
CA ALA A 371 2.66 20.72 -21.36
C ALA A 371 1.69 21.31 -22.42
N VAL A 372 1.52 22.62 -22.35
CA VAL A 372 0.70 23.43 -23.28
C VAL A 372 1.48 23.65 -24.59
N SER A 373 0.78 23.76 -25.73
CA SER A 373 1.41 23.92 -27.06
C SER A 373 0.65 24.87 -27.98
N SER A 374 1.36 25.84 -28.54
CA SER A 374 0.85 26.82 -29.52
C SER A 374 0.76 26.30 -30.95
N ARG A 375 0.83 24.98 -31.14
CA ARG A 375 0.55 24.29 -32.40
C ARG A 375 -0.89 23.78 -32.43
N ILE A 376 -1.50 23.73 -33.62
CA ILE A 376 -2.81 23.09 -33.81
C ILE A 376 -2.61 21.58 -33.71
N LEU A 377 -3.46 20.89 -32.97
CA LEU A 377 -3.46 19.44 -32.89
C LEU A 377 -4.44 18.89 -33.92
N VAL A 378 -3.96 18.04 -34.81
CA VAL A 378 -4.77 17.39 -35.85
C VAL A 378 -4.94 15.91 -35.51
N ALA A 379 -6.14 15.38 -35.74
CA ALA A 379 -6.44 13.95 -35.76
C ALA A 379 -7.06 13.58 -37.11
N LEU A 380 -6.35 12.80 -37.91
CA LEU A 380 -6.80 12.30 -39.20
C LEU A 380 -7.30 10.86 -39.03
N GLN A 381 -8.59 10.62 -39.26
CA GLN A 381 -9.24 9.31 -39.17
C GLN A 381 -9.40 8.72 -40.58
N ILE A 382 -8.80 7.56 -40.84
CA ILE A 382 -9.02 6.78 -42.08
C ILE A 382 -10.38 6.06 -41.97
N ARG A 383 -11.27 6.22 -42.96
CA ARG A 383 -12.54 5.48 -42.99
C ARG A 383 -12.29 4.00 -43.24
N ASN A 384 -13.09 3.14 -42.62
CA ASN A 384 -13.06 1.67 -42.78
C ASN A 384 -11.69 1.00 -42.51
N TYR A 385 -10.77 1.66 -41.79
CA TYR A 385 -9.41 1.19 -41.53
C TYR A 385 -9.33 -0.27 -41.05
N GLY A 386 -10.20 -0.67 -40.11
CA GLY A 386 -10.23 -2.04 -39.60
C GLY A 386 -10.63 -3.10 -40.64
N ALA A 387 -11.44 -2.75 -41.64
CA ALA A 387 -11.79 -3.63 -42.75
C ALA A 387 -10.66 -3.69 -43.80
N ILE A 388 -9.94 -2.59 -43.99
CA ILE A 388 -8.74 -2.53 -44.84
C ILE A 388 -7.65 -3.42 -44.24
N ILE A 389 -7.19 -3.14 -43.01
CA ILE A 389 -6.12 -3.91 -42.36
C ILE A 389 -6.53 -5.36 -42.10
N GLY A 390 -7.79 -5.61 -41.69
CA GLY A 390 -8.32 -6.96 -41.46
C GLY A 390 -8.40 -7.84 -42.73
N SER A 391 -8.21 -7.25 -43.92
CA SER A 391 -8.15 -7.96 -45.20
C SER A 391 -6.72 -8.34 -45.61
N PHE A 392 -5.70 -7.98 -44.82
CA PHE A 392 -4.27 -8.15 -45.13
C PHE A 392 -3.48 -8.81 -43.99
N ALA A 393 -2.24 -9.22 -44.28
CA ALA A 393 -1.30 -9.70 -43.27
C ALA A 393 -0.68 -8.54 -42.47
N GLU A 394 -0.30 -8.80 -41.23
CA GLU A 394 0.23 -7.84 -40.24
C GLU A 394 1.36 -6.93 -40.76
N HIS A 395 2.17 -7.41 -41.73
CA HIS A 395 3.26 -6.65 -42.35
C HIS A 395 2.80 -5.54 -43.33
N VAL A 396 1.51 -5.51 -43.70
CA VAL A 396 0.92 -4.52 -44.61
C VAL A 396 0.51 -3.25 -43.86
N GLU A 397 0.12 -3.34 -42.58
CA GLU A 397 -0.27 -2.18 -41.77
C GLU A 397 0.87 -1.16 -41.69
N GLY A 398 2.10 -1.61 -41.43
CA GLY A 398 3.29 -0.76 -41.42
C GLY A 398 3.59 -0.09 -42.76
N GLN A 399 3.24 -0.70 -43.90
CA GLN A 399 3.45 -0.08 -45.21
C GLN A 399 2.39 1.01 -45.47
N VAL A 400 1.12 0.71 -45.22
CA VAL A 400 0.01 1.67 -45.30
C VAL A 400 0.27 2.88 -44.39
N ALA A 401 0.62 2.64 -43.12
CA ALA A 401 0.89 3.69 -42.15
C ALA A 401 2.09 4.58 -42.52
N ASN A 402 3.18 4.01 -43.06
CA ASN A 402 4.33 4.81 -43.49
C ASN A 402 4.03 5.69 -44.71
N GLU A 403 3.24 5.22 -45.68
CA GLU A 403 2.87 6.05 -46.85
C GLU A 403 1.82 7.12 -46.48
N ILE A 404 0.92 6.86 -45.53
CA ILE A 404 0.06 7.90 -44.92
C ILE A 404 0.93 8.97 -44.24
N VAL A 405 1.90 8.58 -43.40
CA VAL A 405 2.83 9.51 -42.73
C VAL A 405 3.69 10.28 -43.72
N ARG A 406 4.09 9.66 -44.84
CA ARG A 406 4.81 10.33 -45.94
C ARG A 406 3.94 11.40 -46.59
N ARG A 407 2.68 11.09 -46.91
CA ARG A 407 1.72 12.05 -47.51
C ARG A 407 1.43 13.20 -46.55
N ILE A 408 1.23 12.93 -45.25
CA ILE A 408 1.12 13.98 -44.20
C ILE A 408 2.37 14.88 -44.21
N ARG A 409 3.59 14.31 -44.25
CA ARG A 409 4.86 15.06 -44.24
C ARG A 409 5.18 15.85 -45.52
N ILE A 410 4.51 15.54 -46.64
CA ILE A 410 4.53 16.38 -47.84
C ILE A 410 3.66 17.63 -47.63
N SER A 411 2.57 17.50 -46.87
CA SER A 411 1.66 18.59 -46.53
C SER A 411 2.18 19.49 -45.41
N ASP A 412 2.76 18.89 -44.36
CA ASP A 412 3.19 19.54 -43.11
C ASP A 412 4.57 19.01 -42.72
N SER A 413 5.62 19.78 -43.03
CA SER A 413 7.01 19.32 -42.92
C SER A 413 7.50 19.21 -41.47
N GLU A 414 8.48 18.34 -41.23
CA GLU A 414 9.12 18.12 -39.91
C GLU A 414 8.17 17.65 -38.77
N VAL A 415 6.98 17.12 -39.09
CA VAL A 415 6.05 16.61 -38.07
C VAL A 415 6.38 15.19 -37.58
N THR A 416 6.22 14.99 -36.28
CA THR A 416 6.08 13.67 -35.64
C THR A 416 4.61 13.28 -35.65
N VAL A 417 4.29 12.19 -36.35
CA VAL A 417 2.94 11.61 -36.37
C VAL A 417 2.85 10.46 -35.37
N TYR A 418 1.75 10.39 -34.65
CA TYR A 418 1.41 9.38 -33.64
C TYR A 418 0.22 8.57 -34.15
N HIS A 419 0.15 7.27 -33.83
CA HIS A 419 -0.80 6.33 -34.45
C HIS A 419 -1.52 5.44 -33.42
N GLU A 420 -2.86 5.39 -33.47
CA GLU A 420 -3.72 4.55 -32.63
C GLU A 420 -4.99 4.16 -33.40
N GLY A 421 -5.21 2.85 -33.60
CA GLY A 421 -6.31 2.36 -34.45
C GLY A 421 -6.17 2.89 -35.88
N GLY A 422 -7.23 3.48 -36.43
CA GLY A 422 -7.19 4.16 -37.74
C GLY A 422 -6.90 5.67 -37.67
N MET A 423 -6.42 6.19 -36.53
CA MET A 423 -6.15 7.61 -36.32
C MET A 423 -4.65 7.94 -36.36
N PHE A 424 -4.32 8.97 -37.14
CA PHE A 424 -3.00 9.57 -37.25
C PHE A 424 -3.06 10.99 -36.67
N MET A 425 -2.30 11.26 -35.60
CA MET A 425 -2.33 12.53 -34.88
C MET A 425 -0.99 13.26 -34.94
N TRP A 426 -0.99 14.59 -35.08
CA TRP A 426 0.24 15.39 -35.01
C TRP A 426 0.00 16.84 -34.57
N LEU A 427 1.06 17.47 -34.07
CA LEU A 427 1.08 18.91 -33.76
C LEU A 427 1.64 19.68 -34.97
N SER A 428 0.74 20.30 -35.73
CA SER A 428 1.03 20.93 -37.02
C SER A 428 2.07 22.06 -36.91
N THR A 429 2.90 22.24 -37.94
CA THR A 429 3.75 23.45 -38.05
C THR A 429 2.94 24.68 -38.45
N ILE A 430 1.80 24.48 -39.11
CA ILE A 430 0.87 25.51 -39.55
C ILE A 430 0.13 26.07 -38.33
N ARG A 431 0.11 27.41 -38.21
CA ARG A 431 -0.46 28.13 -37.05
C ARG A 431 -1.85 28.71 -37.29
N SER A 432 -2.22 28.91 -38.54
CA SER A 432 -3.53 29.40 -38.97
C SER A 432 -4.46 28.22 -39.18
N THR A 433 -5.67 28.26 -38.61
CA THR A 433 -6.69 27.22 -38.88
C THR A 433 -7.27 27.33 -40.30
N PHE A 434 -7.09 28.46 -40.99
CA PHE A 434 -7.51 28.63 -42.38
C PHE A 434 -6.50 27.98 -43.34
N ASP A 435 -5.22 28.34 -43.22
CA ASP A 435 -4.14 27.80 -44.04
C ASP A 435 -4.01 26.27 -43.86
N LEU A 436 -4.30 25.77 -42.65
CA LEU A 436 -4.36 24.34 -42.36
C LEU A 436 -5.57 23.65 -43.03
N PHE A 437 -6.70 24.32 -43.19
CA PHE A 437 -7.86 23.76 -43.90
C PHE A 437 -7.55 23.59 -45.39
N GLU A 438 -7.02 24.63 -46.04
CA GLU A 438 -6.51 24.58 -47.42
C GLU A 438 -5.46 23.47 -47.61
N ASN A 439 -4.55 23.32 -46.64
CA ASN A 439 -3.53 22.27 -46.63
C ASN A 439 -4.14 20.87 -46.53
N LEU A 440 -5.16 20.67 -45.68
CA LEU A 440 -5.87 19.40 -45.55
C LEU A 440 -6.74 19.07 -46.76
N GLU A 441 -7.31 20.06 -47.46
CA GLU A 441 -7.91 19.86 -48.79
C GLU A 441 -6.88 19.41 -49.83
N GLY A 442 -5.70 20.03 -49.85
CA GLY A 442 -4.58 19.57 -50.67
C GLY A 442 -4.19 18.12 -50.38
N LEU A 443 -4.03 17.77 -49.09
CA LEU A 443 -3.76 16.40 -48.64
C LEU A 443 -4.87 15.43 -49.06
N HIS A 444 -6.14 15.83 -48.99
CA HIS A 444 -7.25 14.97 -49.38
C HIS A 444 -7.19 14.60 -50.87
N ARG A 445 -6.96 15.58 -51.75
CA ARG A 445 -6.80 15.35 -53.20
C ARG A 445 -5.55 14.52 -53.52
N ILE A 446 -4.50 14.58 -52.69
CA ILE A 446 -3.32 13.71 -52.81
C ILE A 446 -3.64 12.28 -52.37
N VAL A 447 -4.32 12.09 -51.22
CA VAL A 447 -4.60 10.76 -50.63
C VAL A 447 -5.68 10.00 -51.40
N GLN A 448 -6.63 10.69 -52.05
CA GLN A 448 -7.62 10.09 -52.95
C GLN A 448 -7.01 9.34 -54.14
N ASN A 449 -5.75 9.63 -54.53
CA ASN A 449 -5.03 8.76 -55.46
C ASN A 449 -4.57 7.52 -54.67
N GLY A 450 -5.03 6.34 -55.09
CA GLY A 450 -4.82 5.07 -54.40
C GLY A 450 -3.38 4.80 -53.92
N ILE A 451 -3.27 3.98 -52.88
CA ILE A 451 -1.98 3.54 -52.36
C ILE A 451 -1.66 2.13 -52.88
N GLN A 452 -0.65 2.03 -53.73
CA GLN A 452 -0.08 0.74 -54.11
C GLN A 452 0.72 0.13 -52.95
N VAL A 453 0.16 -0.88 -52.31
CA VAL A 453 0.79 -1.66 -51.23
C VAL A 453 0.74 -3.14 -51.58
N GLY A 454 1.89 -3.83 -51.55
CA GLY A 454 1.98 -5.24 -51.92
C GLY A 454 1.60 -5.57 -53.37
N GLY A 455 1.45 -4.57 -54.25
CA GLY A 455 0.97 -4.73 -55.64
C GLY A 455 -0.55 -4.62 -55.80
N LEU A 456 -1.29 -4.27 -54.75
CA LEU A 456 -2.71 -3.93 -54.80
C LEU A 456 -2.88 -2.41 -54.62
N ASP A 457 -3.82 -1.80 -55.34
CA ASP A 457 -4.19 -0.40 -55.15
C ASP A 457 -5.29 -0.29 -54.08
N ILE A 458 -5.10 0.63 -53.13
CA ILE A 458 -5.98 0.81 -51.97
C ILE A 458 -6.46 2.26 -51.93
N ASP A 459 -7.74 2.48 -52.24
CA ASP A 459 -8.39 3.79 -52.10
C ASP A 459 -8.56 4.14 -50.62
N LEU A 460 -7.94 5.23 -50.17
CA LEU A 460 -8.10 5.76 -48.82
C LEU A 460 -8.95 7.03 -48.83
N SER A 461 -9.98 7.04 -47.98
CA SER A 461 -10.71 8.26 -47.60
C SER A 461 -10.47 8.57 -46.12
N PHE A 462 -10.38 9.86 -45.80
CA PHE A 462 -10.14 10.34 -44.45
C PHE A 462 -10.97 11.58 -44.13
N ASN A 463 -11.16 11.83 -42.84
CA ASN A 463 -11.68 13.09 -42.30
C ASN A 463 -10.78 13.54 -41.14
N CYS A 464 -10.74 14.85 -40.87
CA CYS A 464 -9.86 15.43 -39.87
C CYS A 464 -10.63 16.17 -38.76
N GLY A 465 -10.26 15.91 -37.52
CA GLY A 465 -10.56 16.78 -36.37
C GLY A 465 -9.40 17.73 -36.10
N ILE A 466 -9.68 19.00 -35.84
CA ILE A 466 -8.66 19.98 -35.42
C ILE A 466 -9.00 20.66 -34.10
N ASP A 467 -8.03 20.69 -33.18
CA ASP A 467 -8.10 21.39 -31.89
C ASP A 467 -7.08 22.54 -31.86
N SER A 468 -7.58 23.77 -31.71
CA SER A 468 -6.78 25.00 -31.63
C SER A 468 -6.93 25.73 -30.28
N GLU A 469 -7.28 25.04 -29.19
CA GLU A 469 -7.38 25.64 -27.86
C GLU A 469 -5.98 25.64 -27.19
N PHE A 470 -5.16 26.63 -27.56
CA PHE A 470 -3.73 26.71 -27.23
C PHE A 470 -3.42 26.94 -25.74
N ASP A 471 -4.43 27.17 -24.89
CA ASP A 471 -4.33 27.31 -23.44
C ASP A 471 -4.40 25.96 -22.72
N ARG A 472 -5.00 24.94 -23.36
CA ARG A 472 -5.18 23.60 -22.79
C ARG A 472 -3.92 22.72 -22.96
N PRO A 473 -3.60 21.84 -21.97
CA PRO A 473 -2.57 20.81 -22.12
C PRO A 473 -2.86 19.88 -23.29
N VAL A 474 -1.81 19.46 -24.03
CA VAL A 474 -1.97 18.57 -25.20
C VAL A 474 -2.64 17.25 -24.82
N SER A 475 -2.32 16.71 -23.63
CA SER A 475 -2.98 15.52 -23.07
C SER A 475 -4.51 15.61 -23.06
N SER A 476 -5.07 16.79 -22.75
CA SER A 476 -6.51 17.04 -22.78
C SER A 476 -7.08 17.30 -24.18
N ARG A 477 -6.26 17.87 -25.09
CA ARG A 477 -6.66 18.23 -26.45
C ARG A 477 -6.72 17.03 -27.40
N VAL A 478 -6.02 15.95 -27.07
CA VAL A 478 -6.12 14.66 -27.79
C VAL A 478 -7.57 14.20 -27.88
N ALA A 479 -8.32 14.24 -26.77
CA ALA A 479 -9.71 13.80 -26.75
C ALA A 479 -10.62 14.65 -27.66
N SER A 480 -10.50 15.98 -27.60
CA SER A 480 -11.30 16.90 -28.43
C SER A 480 -10.93 16.83 -29.93
N ALA A 481 -9.66 16.63 -30.26
CA ALA A 481 -9.24 16.39 -31.64
C ALA A 481 -9.78 15.06 -32.19
N MET A 482 -9.71 13.96 -31.41
CA MET A 482 -10.27 12.65 -31.79
C MET A 482 -11.79 12.73 -31.98
N GLN A 483 -12.53 13.31 -31.02
CA GLN A 483 -13.98 13.52 -31.15
C GLN A 483 -14.33 14.35 -32.40
N SER A 484 -13.57 15.42 -32.67
CA SER A 484 -13.78 16.24 -33.86
C SER A 484 -13.59 15.45 -35.15
N ALA A 485 -12.69 14.46 -35.19
CA ALA A 485 -12.52 13.59 -36.35
C ALA A 485 -13.72 12.65 -36.54
N GLU A 486 -14.32 12.16 -35.45
CA GLU A 486 -15.57 11.37 -35.50
C GLU A 486 -16.77 12.22 -35.95
N GLU A 487 -16.86 13.48 -35.52
CA GLU A 487 -17.89 14.42 -36.00
C GLU A 487 -17.70 14.80 -37.47
N ALA A 488 -16.45 14.95 -37.95
CA ALA A 488 -16.15 15.12 -39.36
C ALA A 488 -16.61 13.91 -40.21
N VAL A 489 -16.35 12.67 -39.74
CA VAL A 489 -16.89 11.46 -40.40
C VAL A 489 -18.42 11.43 -40.38
N ARG A 490 -19.05 11.81 -39.27
CA ARG A 490 -20.51 11.77 -39.06
C ARG A 490 -21.28 12.76 -39.94
N ASN A 491 -20.72 13.96 -40.13
CA ASN A 491 -21.33 15.05 -40.90
C ASN A 491 -20.99 14.97 -42.41
N ASP A 492 -20.12 14.03 -42.80
CA ASP A 492 -19.50 13.92 -44.13
C ASP A 492 -18.64 15.15 -44.53
N GLU A 493 -18.11 15.87 -43.53
CA GLU A 493 -17.26 17.06 -43.70
C GLU A 493 -15.78 16.67 -43.69
N LEU A 494 -14.94 17.25 -44.56
CA LEU A 494 -13.52 16.90 -44.63
C LEU A 494 -12.76 17.25 -43.33
N VAL A 495 -12.98 18.45 -42.81
CA VAL A 495 -12.34 18.94 -41.57
C VAL A 495 -13.40 19.53 -40.67
N TYR A 496 -13.48 19.04 -39.43
CA TYR A 496 -14.30 19.60 -38.38
C TYR A 496 -13.40 20.20 -37.29
N LYS A 497 -13.76 21.39 -36.82
CA LYS A 497 -13.01 22.13 -35.81
C LYS A 497 -13.69 21.97 -34.45
N PHE A 498 -12.90 21.64 -33.43
CA PHE A 498 -13.36 21.68 -32.05
C PHE A 498 -13.81 23.09 -31.67
N ASP A 499 -15.07 23.19 -31.23
CA ASP A 499 -15.71 24.39 -30.70
C ASP A 499 -16.34 24.02 -29.36
N SER A 500 -15.69 24.42 -28.27
CA SER A 500 -16.13 24.18 -26.90
C SER A 500 -17.54 24.67 -26.62
N ARG A 501 -18.02 25.74 -27.29
CA ARG A 501 -19.36 26.30 -27.08
C ARG A 501 -20.45 25.44 -27.70
N LYS A 502 -20.21 24.90 -28.91
CA LYS A 502 -21.11 23.90 -29.52
C LYS A 502 -21.15 22.60 -28.70
N HIS A 503 -19.99 22.13 -28.25
CA HIS A 503 -19.89 20.90 -27.46
C HIS A 503 -20.56 21.04 -26.09
N GLU A 504 -20.46 22.21 -25.45
CA GLU A 504 -21.17 22.51 -24.21
C GLU A 504 -22.68 22.48 -24.43
N ALA A 505 -23.22 23.16 -25.45
CA ALA A 505 -24.65 23.12 -25.77
C ALA A 505 -25.18 21.70 -26.05
N GLN A 506 -24.45 20.87 -26.81
CA GLN A 506 -24.81 19.46 -27.03
C GLN A 506 -24.77 18.64 -25.73
N TRP A 507 -23.78 18.89 -24.87
CA TRP A 507 -23.68 18.25 -23.56
C TRP A 507 -24.81 18.67 -22.60
N GLU A 508 -25.23 19.95 -22.61
CA GLU A 508 -26.37 20.42 -21.81
C GLU A 508 -27.69 19.74 -22.26
N ILE A 509 -27.88 19.53 -23.56
CA ILE A 509 -29.01 18.76 -24.11
C ILE A 509 -28.94 17.26 -23.72
N SER A 510 -27.75 16.67 -23.71
CA SER A 510 -27.54 15.31 -23.20
C SER A 510 -27.88 15.20 -21.70
N LEU A 511 -27.54 16.24 -20.93
CA LEU A 511 -27.77 16.29 -19.48
C LEU A 511 -29.25 16.23 -19.13
N LEU A 512 -30.11 16.94 -19.87
CA LEU A 512 -31.56 16.89 -19.71
C LEU A 512 -32.14 15.49 -19.89
N THR A 513 -31.64 14.76 -20.90
CA THR A 513 -32.09 13.40 -21.22
C THR A 513 -31.64 12.39 -20.15
N GLN A 514 -30.59 12.72 -19.40
CA GLN A 514 -30.04 11.89 -18.32
C GLN A 514 -30.62 12.25 -16.95
N LEU A 515 -30.87 13.52 -16.64
CA LEU A 515 -31.37 14.02 -15.35
C LEU A 515 -32.58 13.23 -14.84
N ASP A 516 -33.57 13.01 -15.72
CA ASP A 516 -34.76 12.23 -15.42
C ASP A 516 -34.43 10.80 -14.95
N ARG A 517 -33.40 10.16 -15.52
CA ARG A 517 -32.94 8.81 -15.15
C ARG A 517 -31.96 8.82 -13.97
N ALA A 518 -31.17 9.89 -13.84
CA ALA A 518 -30.17 10.05 -12.79
C ALA A 518 -30.81 10.15 -11.39
N ILE A 519 -32.03 10.70 -11.31
CA ILE A 519 -32.87 10.65 -10.11
C ILE A 519 -33.28 9.20 -9.81
N ASP A 520 -33.82 8.47 -10.80
CA ASP A 520 -34.27 7.08 -10.61
C ASP A 520 -33.13 6.08 -10.30
N ASN A 521 -31.93 6.36 -10.82
CA ASN A 521 -30.71 5.58 -10.59
C ASN A 521 -30.03 5.89 -9.24
N GLY A 522 -30.43 6.94 -8.53
CA GLY A 522 -29.75 7.42 -7.32
C GLY A 522 -28.40 8.12 -7.57
N GLU A 523 -28.14 8.56 -8.80
CA GLU A 523 -27.00 9.43 -9.14
C GLU A 523 -27.20 10.86 -8.62
N VAL A 524 -28.46 11.29 -8.56
CA VAL A 524 -28.91 12.51 -7.87
C VAL A 524 -29.32 12.13 -6.44
N TRP A 525 -28.84 12.91 -5.47
CA TRP A 525 -29.03 12.67 -4.03
C TRP A 525 -29.05 13.99 -3.26
N VAL A 526 -29.50 13.97 -2.00
CA VAL A 526 -29.55 15.17 -1.13
C VAL A 526 -28.45 15.12 -0.08
N ALA A 527 -27.64 16.17 -0.02
CA ALA A 527 -26.76 16.46 1.09
C ALA A 527 -27.46 17.41 2.05
N TYR A 528 -27.22 17.27 3.35
CA TYR A 528 -27.82 18.11 4.38
C TYR A 528 -26.74 18.96 5.04
N GLN A 529 -26.94 20.28 5.12
CA GLN A 529 -26.06 21.18 5.88
C GLN A 529 -26.77 21.66 7.15
N PRO A 530 -26.25 21.37 8.36
CA PRO A 530 -26.93 21.71 9.61
C PRO A 530 -26.91 23.22 9.90
N LYS A 531 -28.08 23.75 10.28
CA LYS A 531 -28.26 25.08 10.88
C LYS A 531 -28.12 24.95 12.41
N LEU A 532 -27.24 25.75 13.00
CA LEU A 532 -26.94 25.75 14.45
C LEU A 532 -27.56 27.00 15.10
N ASP A 533 -28.42 26.80 16.10
CA ASP A 533 -28.94 27.87 16.95
C ASP A 533 -27.82 28.42 17.86
N VAL A 534 -27.63 29.73 17.86
CA VAL A 534 -26.45 30.42 18.45
C VAL A 534 -26.53 30.49 19.98
N GLY A 535 -27.75 30.57 20.52
CA GLY A 535 -28.04 30.72 21.95
C GLY A 535 -28.00 29.40 22.71
N SER A 536 -28.67 28.37 22.19
CA SER A 536 -28.68 27.01 22.74
C SER A 536 -27.49 26.17 22.31
N ASN A 537 -26.77 26.56 21.24
CA ASN A 537 -25.63 25.84 20.67
C ASN A 537 -26.00 24.39 20.23
N ARG A 538 -27.25 24.19 19.81
CA ARG A 538 -27.78 22.91 19.28
C ARG A 538 -28.12 23.05 17.79
N VAL A 539 -28.12 21.93 17.07
CA VAL A 539 -28.60 21.88 15.69
C VAL A 539 -30.13 21.85 15.73
N THR A 540 -30.77 22.83 15.11
CA THR A 540 -32.24 23.04 15.14
C THR A 540 -32.90 22.87 13.77
N GLY A 541 -32.10 22.84 12.70
CA GLY A 541 -32.56 22.55 11.35
C GLY A 541 -31.43 22.10 10.43
N ALA A 542 -31.77 21.80 9.18
CA ALA A 542 -30.79 21.61 8.11
C ALA A 542 -31.32 22.08 6.76
N GLU A 543 -30.43 22.55 5.88
CA GLU A 543 -30.75 22.80 4.47
C GLU A 543 -30.54 21.52 3.64
N ALA A 544 -31.53 21.17 2.82
CA ALA A 544 -31.55 20.03 1.92
C ALA A 544 -31.02 20.43 0.53
N LEU A 545 -29.75 20.17 0.31
CA LEU A 545 -28.95 20.62 -0.82
C LEU A 545 -28.76 19.49 -1.85
N VAL A 546 -29.39 19.62 -3.02
CA VAL A 546 -29.29 18.63 -4.10
C VAL A 546 -27.86 18.49 -4.67
N ARG A 547 -27.44 17.26 -4.97
CA ARG A 547 -26.14 16.88 -5.53
C ARG A 547 -26.33 15.87 -6.65
N TRP A 548 -25.48 15.89 -7.66
CA TRP A 548 -25.44 14.87 -8.72
C TRP A 548 -24.01 14.36 -8.88
N THR A 549 -23.84 13.04 -8.84
CA THR A 549 -22.56 12.35 -9.11
C THR A 549 -22.73 11.45 -10.34
N HIS A 550 -22.34 11.96 -11.50
CA HIS A 550 -22.46 11.26 -12.79
C HIS A 550 -21.42 10.13 -12.91
N PRO A 551 -21.80 8.89 -13.28
CA PRO A 551 -20.92 7.72 -13.25
C PRO A 551 -19.55 7.91 -13.93
N GLU A 552 -19.52 8.57 -15.08
CA GLU A 552 -18.29 8.76 -15.87
C GLU A 552 -17.52 10.06 -15.57
N ARG A 553 -18.19 11.05 -14.95
CA ARG A 553 -17.68 12.44 -14.85
C ARG A 553 -17.50 12.93 -13.41
N GLY A 554 -18.00 12.18 -12.42
CA GLY A 554 -17.95 12.57 -11.02
C GLY A 554 -18.98 13.67 -10.68
N PRO A 555 -18.71 14.55 -9.71
CA PRO A 555 -19.68 15.53 -9.24
C PRO A 555 -19.97 16.63 -10.29
N ILE A 556 -21.25 16.90 -10.52
CA ILE A 556 -21.72 18.02 -11.35
C ILE A 556 -22.18 19.15 -10.42
N SER A 557 -21.84 20.41 -10.74
CA SER A 557 -22.23 21.56 -9.91
C SER A 557 -23.75 21.75 -9.89
N PRO A 558 -24.38 21.96 -8.71
CA PRO A 558 -25.81 22.26 -8.58
C PRO A 558 -26.26 23.38 -9.51
N ASP A 559 -25.62 24.55 -9.41
CA ASP A 559 -25.88 25.74 -10.23
C ASP A 559 -25.92 25.44 -11.73
N LYS A 560 -25.10 24.49 -12.22
CA LYS A 560 -25.10 24.13 -13.64
C LYS A 560 -26.31 23.29 -14.02
N PHE A 561 -26.63 22.21 -13.28
CA PHE A 561 -27.77 21.36 -13.64
C PHE A 561 -29.13 21.95 -13.23
N ILE A 562 -29.18 22.82 -12.22
CA ILE A 562 -30.38 23.57 -11.84
C ILE A 562 -30.73 24.57 -12.95
N ARG A 563 -29.77 25.41 -13.40
CA ARG A 563 -29.96 26.34 -14.53
C ARG A 563 -30.50 25.63 -15.78
N ILE A 564 -29.94 24.46 -16.10
CA ILE A 564 -30.37 23.62 -17.23
C ILE A 564 -31.78 23.06 -16.99
N ALA A 565 -32.10 22.59 -15.79
CA ALA A 565 -33.46 22.13 -15.44
C ALA A 565 -34.50 23.26 -15.44
N GLU A 566 -34.10 24.50 -15.18
CA GLU A 566 -34.97 25.68 -15.27
C GLU A 566 -35.18 26.12 -16.73
N GLU A 567 -34.12 26.26 -17.52
CA GLU A 567 -34.19 26.68 -18.93
C GLU A 567 -35.13 25.75 -19.73
N PHE A 568 -35.07 24.44 -19.46
CA PHE A 568 -35.87 23.42 -20.14
C PHE A 568 -37.07 22.89 -19.31
N HIS A 569 -37.53 23.65 -18.32
CA HIS A 569 -38.81 23.43 -17.62
C HIS A 569 -38.95 22.03 -16.96
N ARG A 570 -37.84 21.52 -16.41
CA ARG A 570 -37.71 20.24 -15.68
C ARG A 570 -37.56 20.37 -14.17
N ILE A 571 -37.36 21.58 -13.65
CA ILE A 571 -37.05 21.85 -12.23
C ILE A 571 -38.03 21.20 -11.23
N GLU A 572 -39.31 21.08 -11.59
CA GLU A 572 -40.36 20.46 -10.76
C GLU A 572 -40.02 19.05 -10.26
N ARG A 573 -39.37 18.22 -11.08
CA ARG A 573 -38.98 16.86 -10.66
C ARG A 573 -37.86 16.87 -9.64
N ILE A 574 -36.88 17.77 -9.80
CA ILE A 574 -35.81 17.97 -8.81
C ILE A 574 -36.45 18.45 -7.50
N THR A 575 -37.30 19.48 -7.54
CA THR A 575 -37.96 20.01 -6.34
C THR A 575 -38.80 18.94 -5.64
N ARG A 576 -39.61 18.16 -6.37
CA ARG A 576 -40.39 17.06 -5.77
C ARG A 576 -39.47 16.04 -5.07
N PHE A 577 -38.36 15.65 -5.70
CA PHE A 577 -37.38 14.73 -5.12
C PHE A 577 -36.72 15.27 -3.84
N VAL A 578 -36.30 16.55 -3.83
CA VAL A 578 -35.65 17.17 -2.66
C VAL A 578 -36.64 17.36 -1.51
N ILE A 579 -37.88 17.78 -1.78
CA ILE A 579 -38.92 17.92 -0.74
C ILE A 579 -39.29 16.54 -0.16
N ASP A 580 -39.43 15.50 -0.99
CA ASP A 580 -39.70 14.13 -0.53
C ASP A 580 -38.61 13.62 0.43
N ASP A 581 -37.34 13.72 0.03
CA ASP A 581 -36.24 13.25 0.89
C ASP A 581 -36.04 14.12 2.15
N ALA A 582 -36.23 15.44 2.05
CA ALA A 582 -36.16 16.34 3.19
C ALA A 582 -37.27 16.06 4.22
N VAL A 583 -38.51 15.90 3.77
CA VAL A 583 -39.65 15.56 4.63
C VAL A 583 -39.46 14.17 5.27
N ARG A 584 -39.02 13.19 4.48
CA ARG A 584 -38.68 11.84 4.95
C ARG A 584 -37.59 11.87 6.03
N SER A 585 -36.54 12.66 5.81
CA SER A 585 -35.42 12.85 6.73
C SER A 585 -35.85 13.54 8.04
N ALA A 586 -36.70 14.57 7.97
CA ALA A 586 -37.26 15.22 9.15
C ALA A 586 -38.07 14.25 10.03
N VAL A 587 -38.91 13.40 9.42
CA VAL A 587 -39.69 12.38 10.14
C VAL A 587 -38.78 11.32 10.80
N GLU A 588 -37.69 10.93 10.16
CA GLU A 588 -36.73 9.97 10.75
C GLU A 588 -35.94 10.60 11.92
N LEU A 589 -35.51 11.86 11.80
CA LEU A 589 -34.89 12.61 12.90
C LEU A 589 -35.85 12.75 14.09
N ARG A 590 -37.15 12.99 13.81
CA ARG A 590 -38.21 13.07 14.81
C ARG A 590 -38.42 11.74 15.55
N ARG A 591 -38.29 10.59 14.87
CA ARG A 591 -38.30 9.26 15.50
C ARG A 591 -37.10 9.03 16.42
N HIS A 592 -35.96 9.67 16.13
CA HIS A 592 -34.79 9.70 17.00
C HIS A 592 -34.87 10.76 18.12
N GLY A 593 -35.97 11.51 18.23
CA GLY A 593 -36.20 12.52 19.27
C GLY A 593 -35.81 13.96 18.88
N PHE A 594 -35.34 14.18 17.64
CA PHE A 594 -34.92 15.49 17.16
C PHE A 594 -36.03 16.14 16.30
N ASP A 595 -36.79 17.04 16.90
CA ASP A 595 -37.80 17.85 16.19
C ASP A 595 -37.11 19.09 15.60
N MET A 596 -36.84 19.07 14.29
CA MET A 596 -36.04 20.07 13.58
C MET A 596 -36.71 20.53 12.28
N THR A 597 -36.31 21.70 11.78
CA THR A 597 -36.75 22.21 10.47
C THR A 597 -35.89 21.67 9.33
N MET A 598 -36.50 21.49 8.16
CA MET A 598 -35.80 21.21 6.90
C MET A 598 -36.05 22.35 5.94
N SER A 599 -34.98 22.90 5.37
CA SER A 599 -35.05 24.02 4.42
C SER A 599 -34.77 23.53 3.01
N VAL A 600 -35.62 23.90 2.04
CA VAL A 600 -35.51 23.45 0.65
C VAL A 600 -35.56 24.66 -0.29
N ASN A 601 -34.56 24.77 -1.17
CA ASN A 601 -34.45 25.84 -2.16
C ASN A 601 -35.48 25.69 -3.31
N ILE A 602 -36.22 26.76 -3.65
CA ILE A 602 -37.33 26.77 -4.63
C ILE A 602 -37.16 27.87 -5.69
N SER A 603 -37.00 27.45 -6.95
CA SER A 603 -37.05 28.33 -8.13
C SER A 603 -38.40 29.04 -8.28
N ALA A 604 -38.43 30.36 -8.53
CA ALA A 604 -39.70 31.04 -8.82
C ALA A 604 -40.27 30.73 -10.22
N GLN A 605 -39.62 29.88 -11.02
CA GLN A 605 -40.33 29.19 -12.10
C GLN A 605 -41.47 28.33 -11.55
N LEU A 606 -41.20 27.55 -10.52
CA LEU A 606 -42.15 26.60 -9.95
C LEU A 606 -43.24 27.29 -9.11
N LEU A 607 -42.92 28.45 -8.52
CA LEU A 607 -43.91 29.31 -7.85
C LEU A 607 -45.02 29.83 -8.81
N ARG A 608 -44.87 29.64 -10.13
CA ARG A 608 -45.92 29.92 -11.13
C ARG A 608 -46.81 28.71 -11.44
N ASN A 609 -46.45 27.48 -11.02
CA ASN A 609 -47.25 26.27 -11.22
C ASN A 609 -48.39 26.18 -10.19
N PRO A 610 -49.68 26.20 -10.59
CA PRO A 610 -50.81 26.06 -9.67
C PRO A 610 -50.84 24.78 -8.81
N GLY A 611 -50.15 23.72 -9.24
CA GLY A 611 -50.10 22.42 -8.56
C GLY A 611 -49.12 22.35 -7.38
N LEU A 612 -48.19 23.31 -7.23
CA LEU A 612 -47.11 23.25 -6.23
C LEU A 612 -47.62 23.03 -4.79
N PRO A 613 -48.63 23.76 -4.26
CA PRO A 613 -49.12 23.52 -2.90
C PRO A 613 -49.75 22.15 -2.73
N GLY A 614 -50.36 21.59 -3.78
CA GLY A 614 -50.94 20.26 -3.78
C GLY A 614 -49.86 19.17 -3.67
N MET A 615 -48.77 19.31 -4.44
CA MET A 615 -47.62 18.41 -4.39
C MET A 615 -46.93 18.42 -3.02
N ILE A 616 -46.77 19.59 -2.39
CA ILE A 616 -46.15 19.68 -1.05
C ILE A 616 -47.09 19.11 0.02
N ALA A 617 -48.40 19.41 -0.05
CA ALA A 617 -49.39 18.85 0.87
C ALA A 617 -49.51 17.32 0.75
N GLU A 618 -49.39 16.76 -0.46
CA GLU A 618 -49.32 15.32 -0.73
C GLU A 618 -48.16 14.67 0.04
N ILE A 619 -46.94 15.21 -0.11
CA ILE A 619 -45.73 14.70 0.54
C ILE A 619 -45.82 14.82 2.08
N LEU A 620 -46.19 15.99 2.60
CA LEU A 620 -46.33 16.22 4.04
C LEU A 620 -47.36 15.26 4.67
N ALA A 621 -48.49 15.02 4.00
CA ALA A 621 -49.50 14.07 4.44
C ALA A 621 -49.06 12.61 4.35
N THR A 622 -48.29 12.23 3.32
CA THR A 622 -47.76 10.86 3.15
C THR A 622 -46.80 10.45 4.28
N TYR A 623 -45.93 11.36 4.73
CA TYR A 623 -44.97 11.07 5.80
C TYR A 623 -45.43 11.49 7.20
N GLY A 624 -46.48 12.32 7.31
CA GLY A 624 -47.02 12.80 8.58
C GLY A 624 -46.19 13.90 9.25
N LEU A 625 -45.49 14.72 8.45
CA LEU A 625 -44.71 15.86 8.96
C LEU A 625 -45.61 17.11 9.11
N PRO A 626 -45.57 17.83 10.24
CA PRO A 626 -46.21 19.14 10.36
C PRO A 626 -45.59 20.15 9.38
N ALA A 627 -46.42 20.98 8.75
CA ALA A 627 -45.98 21.92 7.71
C ALA A 627 -44.96 22.96 8.20
N ASP A 628 -45.01 23.33 9.48
CA ASP A 628 -44.10 24.30 10.12
C ASP A 628 -42.66 23.78 10.28
N ARG A 629 -42.43 22.48 10.05
CA ARG A 629 -41.10 21.86 9.97
C ARG A 629 -40.48 21.99 8.57
N LEU A 630 -41.23 22.41 7.55
CA LEU A 630 -40.72 22.66 6.20
C LEU A 630 -40.56 24.17 5.98
N ILE A 631 -39.34 24.57 5.63
CA ILE A 631 -38.99 25.94 5.21
C ILE A 631 -38.71 25.89 3.71
N LEU A 632 -39.28 26.81 2.94
CA LEU A 632 -38.94 26.99 1.53
C LEU A 632 -38.08 28.24 1.36
N GLU A 633 -36.87 28.06 0.83
CA GLU A 633 -35.90 29.14 0.61
C GLU A 633 -36.08 29.69 -0.82
N ILE A 634 -36.06 31.02 -0.94
CA ILE A 634 -36.37 31.75 -2.18
C ILE A 634 -35.27 32.78 -2.43
N THR A 635 -34.61 32.68 -3.58
CA THR A 635 -33.46 33.54 -3.94
C THR A 635 -33.88 34.92 -4.45
N GLU A 636 -33.01 35.90 -4.22
CA GLU A 636 -33.21 37.34 -4.53
C GLU A 636 -33.48 37.62 -6.03
N THR A 637 -32.84 36.85 -6.93
CA THR A 637 -32.76 37.14 -8.38
C THR A 637 -34.12 37.11 -9.09
N ASP A 638 -35.10 36.40 -8.53
CA ASP A 638 -36.45 36.31 -9.07
C ASP A 638 -37.26 37.57 -8.74
N ARG A 639 -37.58 38.38 -9.77
CA ARG A 639 -38.23 39.70 -9.62
C ARG A 639 -39.69 39.59 -9.15
N LEU A 640 -39.90 39.47 -7.84
CA LEU A 640 -41.21 39.36 -7.19
C LEU A 640 -41.94 40.70 -7.10
N ASP A 641 -42.95 40.90 -7.95
CA ASP A 641 -43.94 41.97 -7.82
C ASP A 641 -45.07 41.55 -6.85
N ARG A 642 -45.50 42.45 -5.95
CA ARG A 642 -46.62 42.23 -5.01
C ARG A 642 -47.94 41.89 -5.70
N SER A 643 -48.14 42.39 -6.91
CA SER A 643 -49.33 42.14 -7.75
C SER A 643 -49.25 40.83 -8.54
N SER A 644 -48.11 40.13 -8.50
CA SER A 644 -47.89 38.89 -9.26
C SER A 644 -48.69 37.70 -8.73
N ARG A 645 -48.95 36.74 -9.63
CA ARG A 645 -49.44 35.39 -9.24
C ARG A 645 -48.46 34.66 -8.32
N THR A 646 -47.17 34.96 -8.45
CA THR A 646 -46.09 34.40 -7.61
C THR A 646 -46.26 34.81 -6.15
N PHE A 647 -46.56 36.08 -5.87
CA PHE A 647 -46.85 36.55 -4.51
C PHE A 647 -48.10 35.86 -3.91
N GLN A 648 -49.16 35.69 -4.70
CA GLN A 648 -50.35 34.95 -4.29
C GLN A 648 -50.07 33.46 -4.03
N MET A 649 -49.06 32.86 -4.69
CA MET A 649 -48.61 31.50 -4.40
C MET A 649 -47.92 31.41 -3.04
N LEU A 650 -47.00 32.33 -2.75
CA LEU A 650 -46.32 32.39 -1.45
C LEU A 650 -47.30 32.54 -0.28
N GLN A 651 -48.32 33.39 -0.43
CA GLN A 651 -49.38 33.51 0.57
C GLN A 651 -50.17 32.21 0.78
N LYS A 652 -50.39 31.39 -0.26
CA LYS A 652 -51.07 30.09 -0.12
C LYS A 652 -50.21 29.06 0.59
N LEU A 653 -48.90 29.04 0.32
CA LEU A 653 -47.95 28.14 1.01
C LEU A 653 -47.91 28.47 2.51
N VAL A 654 -47.81 29.75 2.87
CA VAL A 654 -47.89 30.21 4.27
C VAL A 654 -49.25 29.90 4.90
N GLN A 655 -50.36 30.05 4.17
CA GLN A 655 -51.70 29.66 4.64
C GLN A 655 -51.85 28.14 4.86
N SER A 656 -51.01 27.30 4.24
CA SER A 656 -50.92 25.86 4.53
C SER A 656 -49.99 25.51 5.71
N GLY A 657 -49.43 26.52 6.38
CA GLY A 657 -48.55 26.36 7.54
C GLY A 657 -47.07 26.16 7.20
N ILE A 658 -46.68 26.32 5.93
CA ILE A 658 -45.28 26.20 5.48
C ILE A 658 -44.54 27.50 5.76
N HIS A 659 -43.33 27.41 6.31
CA HIS A 659 -42.47 28.57 6.55
C HIS A 659 -41.69 28.96 5.28
N LEU A 660 -41.33 30.25 5.14
CA LEU A 660 -40.57 30.76 4.00
C LEU A 660 -39.33 31.52 4.47
N SER A 661 -38.22 31.34 3.74
CA SER A 661 -36.94 32.02 3.96
C SER A 661 -36.54 32.86 2.75
N ILE A 662 -35.95 34.03 2.99
CA ILE A 662 -35.33 34.87 1.94
C ILE A 662 -33.84 34.52 1.89
N ASP A 663 -33.36 34.05 0.74
CA ASP A 663 -31.96 33.62 0.54
C ASP A 663 -31.08 34.70 -0.13
N ASP A 664 -29.76 34.56 0.00
CA ASP A 664 -28.71 35.48 -0.50
C ASP A 664 -28.90 36.97 -0.07
N PHE A 665 -29.53 37.24 1.09
CA PHE A 665 -29.93 38.62 1.42
C PHE A 665 -28.73 39.55 1.66
N GLY A 666 -28.73 40.66 0.93
CA GLY A 666 -27.74 41.74 1.00
C GLY A 666 -26.96 41.95 -0.30
N THR A 667 -27.04 41.03 -1.26
CA THR A 667 -26.34 41.18 -2.54
C THR A 667 -27.00 42.23 -3.46
N GLY A 668 -26.47 42.43 -4.67
CA GLY A 668 -26.59 43.67 -5.44
C GLY A 668 -27.99 44.12 -5.87
N ASN A 669 -29.06 43.36 -5.65
CA ASN A 669 -30.45 43.75 -5.92
C ASN A 669 -31.36 43.65 -4.67
N ALA A 670 -30.84 43.25 -3.50
CA ALA A 670 -31.58 43.11 -2.25
C ALA A 670 -32.20 44.45 -1.82
N THR A 671 -33.44 44.69 -2.24
CA THR A 671 -34.17 45.89 -1.87
C THR A 671 -34.83 45.67 -0.52
N ILE A 672 -34.68 46.61 0.43
CA ILE A 672 -35.28 46.58 1.78
C ILE A 672 -36.82 46.35 1.72
N ASP A 673 -37.46 46.74 0.63
CA ASP A 673 -38.87 46.46 0.34
C ASP A 673 -39.24 44.96 0.31
N TYR A 674 -38.31 44.04 0.04
CA TYR A 674 -38.55 42.60 0.10
C TYR A 674 -38.74 42.09 1.53
N LEU A 675 -37.97 42.60 2.51
CA LEU A 675 -38.30 42.38 3.93
C LEU A 675 -39.73 42.86 4.18
N ARG A 676 -40.01 44.12 3.84
CA ARG A 676 -41.30 44.78 4.11
C ARG A 676 -42.53 44.15 3.44
N TYR A 677 -42.38 43.25 2.45
CA TYR A 677 -43.51 42.68 1.70
C TYR A 677 -43.60 41.16 1.63
N LEU A 678 -42.50 40.42 1.60
CA LEU A 678 -42.57 38.96 1.47
C LEU A 678 -43.06 38.34 2.80
N PRO A 679 -43.99 37.35 2.77
CA PRO A 679 -44.50 36.68 3.97
C PRO A 679 -43.49 35.63 4.46
N ALA A 680 -42.25 36.04 4.66
CA ALA A 680 -41.15 35.19 5.13
C ALA A 680 -40.98 35.28 6.64
N THR A 681 -40.63 34.16 7.25
CA THR A 681 -40.36 33.97 8.69
C THR A 681 -38.86 33.90 8.99
N GLU A 682 -38.04 33.59 7.98
CA GLU A 682 -36.58 33.49 8.07
C GLU A 682 -35.90 34.42 7.04
N VAL A 683 -34.69 34.91 7.35
CA VAL A 683 -33.83 35.68 6.46
C VAL A 683 -32.40 35.13 6.54
N LYS A 684 -31.81 34.74 5.41
CA LYS A 684 -30.42 34.27 5.32
C LYS A 684 -29.52 35.41 4.82
N ILE A 685 -28.52 35.81 5.62
CA ILE A 685 -27.52 36.82 5.23
C ILE A 685 -26.40 36.14 4.45
N ASP A 686 -26.11 36.61 3.23
CA ASP A 686 -25.10 35.98 2.36
C ASP A 686 -23.68 35.94 2.97
N LYS A 687 -22.98 34.84 2.65
CA LYS A 687 -21.61 34.53 3.06
C LYS A 687 -20.58 35.64 2.76
N VAL A 688 -20.75 36.47 1.73
CA VAL A 688 -19.78 37.53 1.40
C VAL A 688 -19.66 38.53 2.54
N PHE A 689 -20.78 38.93 3.16
CA PHE A 689 -20.78 39.85 4.29
C PHE A 689 -20.26 39.18 5.57
N ILE A 690 -20.67 37.93 5.81
CA ILE A 690 -20.26 37.14 6.98
C ILE A 690 -18.76 36.79 6.95
N GLN A 691 -18.16 36.64 5.77
CA GLN A 691 -16.71 36.46 5.61
C GLN A 691 -15.92 37.78 5.71
N ALA A 692 -16.53 38.92 5.37
CA ALA A 692 -15.88 40.22 5.41
C ALA A 692 -15.91 40.90 6.80
N MET A 693 -16.97 40.68 7.59
CA MET A 693 -17.18 41.37 8.89
C MET A 693 -16.07 41.16 9.94
N GLU A 694 -15.27 40.09 9.86
CA GLU A 694 -14.12 39.89 10.76
C GLU A 694 -13.01 40.94 10.54
N GLY A 695 -12.91 41.50 9.32
CA GLY A 695 -11.87 42.45 8.93
C GLY A 695 -12.38 43.83 8.51
N ASN A 696 -13.63 43.96 8.08
CA ASN A 696 -14.22 45.23 7.66
C ASN A 696 -15.31 45.72 8.62
N LYS A 697 -15.14 46.95 9.12
CA LYS A 697 -16.12 47.62 9.98
C LYS A 697 -17.42 47.96 9.24
N GLU A 698 -17.37 48.20 7.93
CA GLU A 698 -18.57 48.54 7.16
C GLU A 698 -19.48 47.33 7.00
N ASP A 699 -18.94 46.17 6.64
CA ASP A 699 -19.69 44.90 6.58
C ASP A 699 -20.20 44.48 7.97
N LEU A 700 -19.41 44.68 9.04
CA LEU A 700 -19.84 44.42 10.42
C LEU A 700 -21.08 45.25 10.80
N LEU A 701 -21.09 46.55 10.47
CA LEU A 701 -22.25 47.42 10.71
C LEU A 701 -23.45 47.07 9.81
N LEU A 702 -23.21 46.59 8.59
CA LEU A 702 -24.25 46.14 7.68
C LEU A 702 -24.93 44.86 8.20
N VAL A 703 -24.16 43.86 8.61
CA VAL A 703 -24.67 42.61 9.20
C VAL A 703 -25.51 42.91 10.45
N GLN A 704 -25.03 43.76 11.36
CA GLN A 704 -25.80 44.20 12.53
C GLN A 704 -27.11 44.87 12.12
N SER A 705 -27.08 45.79 11.14
CA SER A 705 -28.28 46.51 10.67
C SER A 705 -29.31 45.56 10.06
N ILE A 706 -28.87 44.52 9.33
CA ILE A 706 -29.76 43.50 8.75
C ILE A 706 -30.43 42.67 9.85
N ILE A 707 -29.68 42.27 10.89
CA ILE A 707 -30.22 41.53 12.04
C ILE A 707 -31.30 42.37 12.75
N GLU A 708 -30.97 43.61 13.14
CA GLU A 708 -31.91 44.52 13.81
C GLU A 708 -33.18 44.78 12.96
N MET A 709 -33.03 44.91 11.63
CA MET A 709 -34.15 45.11 10.71
C MET A 709 -35.03 43.86 10.55
N ALA A 710 -34.47 42.66 10.55
CA ALA A 710 -35.23 41.42 10.47
C ALA A 710 -35.97 41.12 11.80
N HIS A 711 -35.31 41.33 12.93
CA HIS A 711 -35.92 41.25 14.27
C HIS A 711 -37.06 42.26 14.45
N SER A 712 -36.95 43.47 13.87
CA SER A 712 -38.04 44.47 13.88
C SER A 712 -39.32 44.05 13.11
N GLN A 713 -39.29 42.88 12.45
CA GLN A 713 -40.40 42.30 11.68
C GLN A 713 -40.73 40.87 12.13
N ASP A 714 -40.32 40.49 13.35
CA ASP A 714 -40.53 39.17 13.97
C ASP A 714 -39.97 37.98 13.15
N ARG A 715 -38.77 38.14 12.56
CA ARG A 715 -38.11 37.10 11.74
C ARG A 715 -36.84 36.54 12.36
N THR A 716 -36.64 35.24 12.18
CA THR A 716 -35.38 34.55 12.51
C THR A 716 -34.29 34.89 11.49
N VAL A 717 -33.07 35.10 11.95
CA VAL A 717 -31.91 35.40 11.11
C VAL A 717 -30.91 34.26 11.10
N VAL A 718 -30.50 33.84 9.90
CA VAL A 718 -29.45 32.84 9.67
C VAL A 718 -28.26 33.53 8.99
N ALA A 719 -27.07 33.46 9.59
CA ALA A 719 -25.84 33.90 8.92
C ALA A 719 -25.20 32.74 8.15
N GLU A 720 -25.04 32.90 6.83
CA GLU A 720 -24.39 31.92 5.93
C GLU A 720 -22.86 32.00 5.99
N GLY A 721 -22.18 30.92 5.56
CA GLY A 721 -20.73 30.94 5.34
C GLY A 721 -19.86 31.06 6.59
N VAL A 722 -20.38 30.84 7.80
CA VAL A 722 -19.59 30.92 9.04
C VAL A 722 -18.54 29.80 9.08
N GLU A 723 -17.26 30.17 8.95
CA GLU A 723 -16.12 29.22 8.97
C GLU A 723 -15.29 29.27 10.27
N THR A 724 -15.37 30.35 11.06
CA THR A 724 -14.51 30.56 12.24
C THR A 724 -15.31 30.67 13.55
N GLN A 725 -14.62 30.43 14.67
CA GLN A 725 -15.15 30.72 16.01
C GLN A 725 -15.29 32.24 16.26
N ALA A 726 -14.45 33.08 15.64
CA ALA A 726 -14.50 34.53 15.80
C ALA A 726 -15.77 35.13 15.17
N ALA A 727 -16.13 34.69 13.96
CA ALA A 727 -17.40 35.03 13.32
C ALA A 727 -18.61 34.64 14.18
N LEU A 728 -18.61 33.43 14.79
CA LEU A 728 -19.67 33.00 15.71
C LEU A 728 -19.72 33.87 16.99
N GLU A 729 -18.58 34.30 17.53
CA GLU A 729 -18.56 35.19 18.70
C GLU A 729 -19.08 36.60 18.37
N ILE A 730 -18.76 37.14 17.19
CA ILE A 730 -19.32 38.40 16.67
C ILE A 730 -20.84 38.27 16.48
N LEU A 731 -21.31 37.23 15.80
CA LEU A 731 -22.74 37.01 15.54
C LEU A 731 -23.54 36.77 16.82
N ARG A 732 -22.96 36.09 17.82
CA ARG A 732 -23.56 35.95 19.15
C ARG A 732 -23.67 37.29 19.88
N ALA A 733 -22.68 38.18 19.74
CA ALA A 733 -22.75 39.53 20.30
C ALA A 733 -23.80 40.41 19.59
N MET A 734 -24.04 40.18 18.30
CA MET A 734 -25.14 40.79 17.52
C MET A 734 -26.51 40.12 17.73
N GLN A 735 -26.62 39.11 18.60
CA GLN A 735 -27.84 38.35 18.86
C GLN A 735 -28.44 37.63 17.63
N CYS A 736 -27.63 37.29 16.62
CA CYS A 736 -28.07 36.47 15.47
C CYS A 736 -28.62 35.11 15.95
N ASP A 737 -29.78 34.68 15.45
CA ASP A 737 -30.49 33.50 15.97
C ASP A 737 -29.78 32.18 15.62
N ALA A 738 -29.41 32.01 14.35
CA ALA A 738 -28.79 30.80 13.84
C ALA A 738 -27.59 31.08 12.91
N ILE A 739 -26.72 30.08 12.74
CA ILE A 739 -25.63 30.09 11.76
C ILE A 739 -25.65 28.85 10.87
N GLN A 740 -25.21 29.02 9.63
CA GLN A 740 -24.94 27.96 8.68
C GLN A 740 -23.53 28.16 8.10
N GLY A 741 -22.72 27.10 8.06
CA GLY A 741 -21.36 27.19 7.51
C GLY A 741 -20.42 26.07 7.94
N TYR A 742 -19.21 26.08 7.39
CA TYR A 742 -18.22 25.01 7.59
C TYR A 742 -17.70 24.90 9.04
N TYR A 743 -17.93 25.91 9.88
CA TYR A 743 -17.75 25.81 11.33
C TYR A 743 -18.71 24.79 11.98
N VAL A 744 -19.95 24.70 11.47
CA VAL A 744 -20.94 23.74 11.95
C VAL A 744 -20.70 22.38 11.30
N SER A 745 -20.75 22.35 9.96
CA SER A 745 -20.41 21.22 9.11
C SER A 745 -20.39 21.63 7.64
N ARG A 746 -19.78 20.79 6.79
CA ARG A 746 -20.04 20.82 5.34
C ARG A 746 -21.39 20.11 5.05
N PRO A 747 -22.00 20.27 3.86
CA PRO A 747 -23.09 19.41 3.44
C PRO A 747 -22.67 17.92 3.50
N VAL A 748 -23.47 17.08 4.15
CA VAL A 748 -23.19 15.66 4.37
C VAL A 748 -24.41 14.77 4.10
N PRO A 749 -24.25 13.47 3.78
CA PRO A 749 -25.38 12.56 3.69
C PRO A 749 -26.19 12.48 5.00
N PHE A 750 -27.49 12.18 4.91
CA PHE A 750 -28.40 12.11 6.08
C PHE A 750 -27.87 11.29 7.27
N ARG A 751 -27.25 10.14 7.00
CA ARG A 751 -26.63 9.27 8.03
C ARG A 751 -25.56 10.01 8.85
N ASP A 752 -24.76 10.84 8.19
CA ASP A 752 -23.66 11.56 8.81
C ASP A 752 -24.18 12.78 9.58
N LEU A 753 -25.24 13.44 9.10
CA LEU A 753 -25.99 14.45 9.85
C LEU A 753 -26.51 13.87 11.18
N LEU A 754 -27.26 12.75 11.14
CA LEU A 754 -27.78 12.08 12.33
C LEU A 754 -26.64 11.70 13.31
N THR A 755 -25.51 11.21 12.79
CA THR A 755 -24.34 10.88 13.59
C THR A 755 -23.70 12.12 14.24
N GLN A 756 -23.65 13.26 13.54
CA GLN A 756 -23.14 14.52 14.09
C GLN A 756 -24.04 15.08 15.20
N ILE A 757 -25.36 14.98 15.06
CA ILE A 757 -26.32 15.49 16.06
C ILE A 757 -26.21 14.68 17.35
N VAL A 758 -26.35 13.35 17.27
CA VAL A 758 -26.20 12.44 18.43
C VAL A 758 -24.83 12.62 19.10
N GLY A 759 -23.76 12.79 18.30
CA GLY A 759 -22.41 13.02 18.79
C GLY A 759 -22.16 14.42 19.39
N ARG A 760 -22.98 15.44 19.07
CA ARG A 760 -22.94 16.77 19.69
C ARG A 760 -23.67 16.78 21.03
N GLU A 761 -24.87 16.20 21.12
CA GLU A 761 -25.63 16.17 22.38
C GLU A 761 -24.90 15.35 23.47
N SER A 762 -24.29 14.23 23.08
CA SER A 762 -23.46 13.40 23.97
C SER A 762 -22.23 14.12 24.58
N ARG A 763 -21.94 15.35 24.13
CA ARG A 763 -20.87 16.24 24.65
C ARG A 763 -21.40 17.50 25.34
N GLN A 764 -22.72 17.61 25.49
CA GLN A 764 -23.39 18.69 26.23
C GLN A 764 -24.06 18.15 27.52
N THR A 765 -24.27 16.83 27.60
CA THR A 765 -24.87 16.16 28.76
C THR A 765 -23.85 15.54 29.74
N GLY A 766 -22.55 15.82 29.58
CA GLY A 766 -21.46 15.32 30.42
C GLY A 766 -20.19 16.16 30.28
#